data_AF-A0A3M7BUF4-F1
#
_entry.id   AF-A0A3M7BUF4-F1
#
_cell.length_a   1.000
_cell.length_b   1.000
_cell.length_c   1.000
_cell.angle_alpha   90.00
_cell.angle_beta   90.00
_cell.angle_gamma   90.00
#
_symmetry.space_group_name_H-M   'P 1'
#
loop_
_entity.id
_entity.type
_entity.pdbx_description
1 polymer ?
#
loop_
_entity_poly.entity_id
_entity_poly.type
_entity_poly.pdbx_seq_one_letter_code
_entity_poly.pdbx_strand_id
1 'polypeptide(L)'
;MWSKALSASAFAATAHAVSVSVASEGGNATSPYAYGFMFEDINNSGDGGVYAELVHNRAFQGDPIFPKNLDYWNSLGGAGLSLQNLSKPLSSALPTSMQVSADNATSDTIGFSNEGFWGFPVVSGWQYNGSFWVYGGLDGNITICLSSYDDKVFAETSVEVSSTSEWTQYNYTFHPSESAPDSNNTLNFTFASSDLKDSVNFNLLSLFPPTYNDRPNGLRIDLMEAIDGLYPSFFRMPGGNNMEGLQSPYWWNWTNTIGPLTQRPGYPGTWEYENTNGLGLIEHLLWAQDLGMEPMLGVWAGLWLDGEVVPEDELQVYVQSALDELEFLMGDASTEWGSYRESLGYGPFEIGFVEIGNEDSLNDGAPTYAAYRFQAFHDAIRDAYPDITIIASYFDVKGSTPPDNAAGDFHQYAAPQLMSSEFGYFDNYTSEHPVVIGEYAVTYYPDGDTTQVGQGNFAPYWQGSVAEAIFLLGAERNSDKIIGSAYAPSFQNLNRWEWIPDLIEFDANPEHTTMSTSWEMIHLLSGTRITENLPMTITDGGFGPAYFVAGRSNDTGSHIAKLAVYNATSEIPFELNFDGISSGATANLTYLTAPMNASNPIGGSVVEKHVDSITAGDDGAFSFQLPPYSVAVLEVGANNAGEGKDYSGQGSRHGWQGCRSFGKGGSHKGSWGKHGHGWSA
;
A
#
# COMPACT_ATOMS: atom_id res chain seq x y z
N MET A 1 57.75 -51.17 11.07
CA MET A 1 57.83 -49.70 11.16
C MET A 1 57.90 -49.18 9.75
N TRP A 2 56.93 -48.36 9.34
CA TRP A 2 57.03 -47.25 8.37
C TRP A 2 55.59 -46.87 8.00
N SER A 3 55.24 -45.69 8.47
CA SER A 3 53.95 -45.03 8.42
C SER A 3 53.59 -44.63 6.99
N LYS A 4 52.33 -44.82 6.58
CA LYS A 4 51.74 -44.06 5.47
C LYS A 4 50.61 -43.22 6.06
N ALA A 5 50.95 -41.98 6.38
CA ALA A 5 49.99 -40.92 6.62
C ALA A 5 49.31 -40.59 5.27
N LEU A 6 47.99 -40.71 5.21
CA LEU A 6 47.21 -40.00 4.20
C LEU A 6 47.07 -38.56 4.69
N SER A 7 47.76 -37.63 4.03
CA SER A 7 47.39 -36.22 4.09
C SER A 7 46.06 -36.06 3.36
N ALA A 8 44.99 -35.88 4.13
CA ALA A 8 43.79 -35.25 3.62
C ALA A 8 44.11 -33.75 3.48
N SER A 9 44.50 -33.33 2.28
CA SER A 9 44.51 -31.92 1.93
C SER A 9 43.05 -31.47 1.88
N ALA A 10 42.58 -30.84 2.97
CA ALA A 10 41.38 -30.04 2.93
C ALA A 10 41.64 -28.88 1.95
N PHE A 11 41.07 -28.95 0.75
CA PHE A 11 40.89 -27.75 -0.06
C PHE A 11 39.85 -26.89 0.69
N ALA A 12 40.32 -25.99 1.55
CA ALA A 12 39.54 -24.83 1.89
C ALA A 12 39.42 -24.03 0.60
N ALA A 13 38.23 -24.04 -0.02
CA ALA A 13 37.91 -23.05 -1.03
C ALA A 13 37.96 -21.69 -0.32
N THR A 14 39.03 -20.94 -0.52
CA THR A 14 39.06 -19.52 -0.13
C THR A 14 38.01 -18.83 -0.97
N ALA A 15 36.93 -18.35 -0.34
CA ALA A 15 35.99 -17.47 -1.02
C ALA A 15 36.79 -16.26 -1.53
N HIS A 16 36.88 -16.12 -2.86
CA HIS A 16 37.51 -14.96 -3.49
C HIS A 16 36.63 -13.73 -3.22
N ALA A 17 37.26 -12.59 -2.93
CA ALA A 17 36.54 -11.35 -2.70
C ALA A 17 35.85 -10.88 -3.97
N VAL A 18 34.61 -10.40 -3.83
CA VAL A 18 33.91 -9.69 -4.91
C VAL A 18 34.50 -8.29 -4.97
N SER A 19 35.34 -8.07 -5.98
CA SER A 19 36.06 -6.80 -6.16
C SER A 19 35.33 -5.93 -7.17
N VAL A 20 34.86 -4.76 -6.74
CA VAL A 20 34.01 -3.86 -7.53
C VAL A 20 34.60 -2.45 -7.55
N SER A 21 34.81 -1.91 -8.75
CA SER A 21 35.14 -0.50 -8.96
C SER A 21 33.97 0.23 -9.59
N VAL A 22 33.48 1.29 -8.96
CA VAL A 22 32.36 2.12 -9.40
C VAL A 22 32.91 3.39 -10.04
N ALA A 23 32.57 3.61 -11.31
CA ALA A 23 33.04 4.76 -12.08
C ALA A 23 32.39 6.07 -11.59
N SER A 24 33.05 7.21 -11.81
CA SER A 24 32.51 8.54 -11.46
C SER A 24 31.65 9.20 -12.54
N GLU A 25 31.59 8.60 -13.73
CA GLU A 25 30.89 9.10 -14.92
C GLU A 25 30.29 7.96 -15.77
N GLY A 26 29.43 8.33 -16.72
CA GLY A 26 28.78 7.38 -17.65
C GLY A 26 27.54 6.68 -17.07
N GLY A 27 27.00 7.19 -15.96
CA GLY A 27 25.80 6.68 -15.31
C GLY A 27 24.49 7.11 -15.94
N ASN A 28 23.42 6.44 -15.51
CA ASN A 28 22.04 6.75 -15.88
C ASN A 28 21.31 7.37 -14.68
N ALA A 29 20.44 8.34 -14.94
CA ALA A 29 19.59 8.87 -13.90
C ALA A 29 18.58 7.82 -13.42
N THR A 30 18.28 7.86 -12.12
CA THR A 30 17.29 6.99 -11.50
C THR A 30 15.95 7.69 -11.46
N SER A 31 14.87 6.94 -11.70
CA SER A 31 13.52 7.47 -11.51
C SER A 31 13.33 7.96 -10.06
N PRO A 32 12.77 9.17 -9.84
CA PRO A 32 12.43 9.61 -8.49
C PRO A 32 11.30 8.77 -7.88
N TYR A 33 10.62 7.95 -8.68
CA TYR A 33 9.50 7.09 -8.31
C TYR A 33 9.93 5.65 -7.95
N ALA A 34 11.23 5.37 -7.74
CA ALA A 34 11.76 4.00 -7.71
C ALA A 34 11.08 3.01 -6.74
N TYR A 35 10.54 3.49 -5.62
CA TYR A 35 9.78 2.67 -4.66
C TYR A 35 8.44 3.34 -4.37
N GLY A 36 7.35 2.61 -4.56
CA GLY A 36 6.01 3.12 -4.33
C GLY A 36 5.17 2.15 -3.52
N PHE A 37 3.88 2.41 -3.59
CA PHE A 37 2.85 1.74 -2.81
C PHE A 37 1.66 1.43 -3.73
N MET A 38 1.07 0.25 -3.59
CA MET A 38 -0.09 -0.22 -4.35
C MET A 38 -1.21 -0.54 -3.36
N PHE A 39 -2.45 -0.16 -3.71
CA PHE A 39 -3.61 -0.44 -2.88
C PHE A 39 -4.87 -0.75 -3.70
N GLU A 40 -5.49 -1.88 -3.34
CA GLU A 40 -6.92 -2.15 -3.45
C GLU A 40 -7.47 -2.59 -2.08
N ASP A 41 -8.79 -2.55 -1.92
CA ASP A 41 -9.47 -3.14 -0.77
C ASP A 41 -9.57 -4.67 -0.90
N ILE A 42 -8.46 -5.34 -0.56
CA ILE A 42 -8.29 -6.79 -0.39
C ILE A 42 -7.95 -7.11 1.07
N ASN A 43 -8.25 -8.30 1.60
CA ASN A 43 -7.86 -8.72 2.96
C ASN A 43 -8.34 -7.78 4.07
N ASN A 44 -9.48 -7.10 3.86
CA ASN A 44 -9.98 -6.04 4.72
C ASN A 44 -8.97 -4.89 4.92
N SER A 45 -8.19 -4.58 3.89
CA SER A 45 -7.19 -3.50 3.91
C SER A 45 -7.79 -2.12 3.82
N GLY A 46 -8.94 -1.92 3.19
CA GLY A 46 -9.73 -0.70 3.21
C GLY A 46 -10.71 -0.72 4.37
N ASP A 47 -11.92 -1.23 4.16
CA ASP A 47 -12.91 -1.41 5.22
C ASP A 47 -12.46 -2.47 6.24
N GLY A 48 -12.20 -2.01 7.46
CA GLY A 48 -11.61 -2.80 8.55
C GLY A 48 -10.10 -2.67 8.67
N GLY A 49 -9.45 -1.93 7.77
CA GLY A 49 -8.02 -1.70 7.71
C GLY A 49 -7.65 -0.23 7.76
N VAL A 50 -7.08 0.31 6.69
CA VAL A 50 -6.60 1.69 6.63
C VAL A 50 -7.72 2.70 6.80
N TYR A 51 -8.96 2.38 6.40
CA TYR A 51 -10.11 3.23 6.67
C TYR A 51 -10.49 3.12 8.15
N ALA A 52 -10.39 4.23 8.90
CA ALA A 52 -10.46 4.20 10.36
C ALA A 52 -11.86 4.00 10.96
N GLU A 53 -12.89 3.74 10.14
CA GLU A 53 -14.21 3.38 10.65
C GLU A 53 -14.15 2.08 11.44
N LEU A 54 -14.68 2.08 12.66
CA LEU A 54 -14.67 0.90 13.53
C LEU A 54 -15.97 0.11 13.48
N VAL A 55 -17.07 0.69 13.00
CA VAL A 55 -18.37 0.01 12.91
C VAL A 55 -18.45 -0.81 11.63
N HIS A 56 -18.54 -2.13 11.80
CA HIS A 56 -18.75 -3.04 10.68
C HIS A 56 -20.23 -3.04 10.26
N ASN A 57 -20.51 -3.12 8.95
CA ASN A 57 -21.86 -3.10 8.40
C ASN A 57 -22.66 -1.86 8.87
N ARG A 58 -21.99 -0.69 8.85
CA ARG A 58 -22.47 0.57 9.46
C ARG A 58 -23.77 1.15 8.91
N ALA A 59 -24.10 0.82 7.66
CA ALA A 59 -25.21 1.44 6.94
C ALA A 59 -26.07 0.42 6.18
N PHE A 60 -25.90 -0.88 6.46
CA PHE A 60 -26.69 -1.96 5.83
C PHE A 60 -26.65 -1.88 4.30
N GLN A 61 -25.47 -1.52 3.79
CA GLN A 61 -25.13 -1.54 2.37
C GLN A 61 -25.12 -2.99 1.87
N GLY A 62 -25.14 -3.14 0.56
CA GLY A 62 -25.25 -4.43 -0.08
C GLY A 62 -26.12 -4.40 -1.32
N ASP A 63 -25.95 -5.46 -2.09
CA ASP A 63 -26.39 -5.58 -3.47
C ASP A 63 -26.85 -7.04 -3.73
N PRO A 64 -27.21 -7.42 -4.96
CA PRO A 64 -27.52 -8.81 -5.31
C PRO A 64 -26.38 -9.83 -5.08
N ILE A 65 -25.11 -9.42 -5.14
CA ILE A 65 -23.93 -10.25 -4.88
C ILE A 65 -23.74 -10.44 -3.37
N PHE A 66 -23.75 -9.34 -2.60
CA PHE A 66 -23.69 -9.36 -1.14
C PHE A 66 -25.00 -8.80 -0.55
N PRO A 67 -26.02 -9.66 -0.31
CA PRO A 67 -27.31 -9.22 0.18
C PRO A 67 -27.22 -8.54 1.54
N LYS A 68 -27.94 -7.43 1.66
CA LYS A 68 -28.11 -6.68 2.91
C LYS A 68 -28.56 -7.60 4.05
N ASN A 69 -27.87 -7.50 5.17
CA ASN A 69 -28.07 -8.34 6.34
C ASN A 69 -27.89 -7.52 7.64
N LEU A 70 -28.04 -8.18 8.78
CA LEU A 70 -27.77 -7.64 10.11
C LEU A 70 -26.52 -8.28 10.73
N ASP A 71 -25.62 -8.82 9.90
CA ASP A 71 -24.40 -9.42 10.41
C ASP A 71 -23.62 -8.39 11.22
N TYR A 72 -22.95 -8.87 12.27
CA TYR A 72 -22.24 -8.09 13.29
C TYR A 72 -23.11 -7.24 14.23
N TRP A 73 -24.44 -7.20 14.01
CA TRP A 73 -25.39 -6.51 14.89
C TRP A 73 -26.13 -7.49 15.79
N ASN A 74 -26.08 -7.27 17.11
CA ASN A 74 -26.71 -8.14 18.10
C ASN A 74 -27.79 -7.43 18.91
N SER A 75 -28.82 -8.17 19.32
CA SER A 75 -29.90 -7.67 20.16
C SER A 75 -29.46 -7.58 21.63
N LEU A 76 -29.75 -6.43 22.28
CA LEU A 76 -29.59 -6.24 23.72
C LEU A 76 -30.96 -6.07 24.38
N GLY A 77 -31.13 -6.65 25.58
CA GLY A 77 -32.37 -6.54 26.35
C GLY A 77 -33.62 -7.14 25.68
N GLY A 78 -33.43 -8.01 24.68
CA GLY A 78 -34.52 -8.61 23.90
C GLY A 78 -35.10 -7.69 22.82
N ALA A 79 -34.40 -6.64 22.39
CA ALA A 79 -34.85 -5.81 21.27
C ALA A 79 -35.12 -6.66 20.01
N GLY A 80 -36.21 -6.38 19.31
CA GLY A 80 -36.42 -6.92 17.96
C GLY A 80 -35.58 -6.15 16.95
N LEU A 81 -34.69 -6.82 16.21
CA LEU A 81 -33.91 -6.23 15.12
C LEU A 81 -34.40 -6.77 13.77
N SER A 82 -34.65 -5.88 12.80
CA SER A 82 -35.01 -6.26 11.43
C SER A 82 -34.58 -5.21 10.42
N LEU A 83 -34.28 -5.60 9.18
CA LEU A 83 -34.07 -4.64 8.10
C LEU A 83 -35.39 -4.11 7.57
N GLN A 84 -35.43 -2.82 7.25
CA GLN A 84 -36.59 -2.15 6.68
C GLN A 84 -36.20 -1.26 5.51
N ASN A 85 -37.04 -1.30 4.47
CA ASN A 85 -37.02 -0.35 3.37
C ASN A 85 -38.18 0.63 3.56
N LEU A 86 -37.90 1.76 4.22
CA LEU A 86 -38.89 2.77 4.52
C LEU A 86 -39.35 3.48 3.23
N SER A 87 -40.57 4.02 3.25
CA SER A 87 -41.04 4.90 2.17
C SER A 87 -40.20 6.19 2.05
N LYS A 88 -39.56 6.60 3.14
CA LYS A 88 -38.60 7.70 3.22
C LYS A 88 -37.26 7.14 3.73
N PRO A 89 -36.40 6.63 2.84
CA PRO A 89 -35.07 6.18 3.23
C PRO A 89 -34.18 7.35 3.66
N LEU A 90 -33.02 7.06 4.26
CA LEU A 90 -32.02 8.08 4.59
C LEU A 90 -31.56 8.81 3.32
N SER A 91 -31.35 8.04 2.25
CA SER A 91 -31.10 8.53 0.90
C SER A 91 -31.45 7.46 -0.13
N SER A 92 -31.34 7.78 -1.42
CA SER A 92 -31.40 6.76 -2.48
C SER A 92 -30.21 5.79 -2.44
N ALA A 93 -29.06 6.24 -1.95
CA ALA A 93 -27.86 5.41 -1.80
C ALA A 93 -27.94 4.46 -0.60
N LEU A 94 -28.60 4.88 0.48
CA LEU A 94 -28.78 4.10 1.71
C LEU A 94 -30.28 3.83 1.96
N PRO A 95 -30.92 2.96 1.15
CA PRO A 95 -32.36 2.76 1.18
C PRO A 95 -32.85 1.89 2.35
N THR A 96 -31.94 1.17 3.00
CA THR A 96 -32.26 0.14 4.00
C THR A 96 -31.74 0.57 5.36
N SER A 97 -32.54 0.37 6.40
CA SER A 97 -32.21 0.72 7.79
C SER A 97 -32.48 -0.45 8.74
N MET A 98 -31.78 -0.51 9.86
CA MET A 98 -32.13 -1.42 10.96
C MET A 98 -33.26 -0.84 11.79
N GLN A 99 -34.40 -1.52 11.83
CA GLN A 99 -35.49 -1.24 12.74
C GLN A 99 -35.30 -1.98 14.06
N VAL A 100 -35.50 -1.24 15.15
CA VAL A 100 -35.46 -1.69 16.52
C VAL A 100 -36.86 -1.57 17.12
N SER A 101 -37.37 -2.65 17.73
CA SER A 101 -38.67 -2.66 18.41
C SER A 101 -38.59 -3.27 19.81
N ALA A 102 -39.56 -2.95 20.65
CA ALA A 102 -39.72 -3.52 21.98
C ALA A 102 -40.58 -4.81 22.00
N ASP A 103 -40.94 -5.36 20.84
CA ASP A 103 -41.91 -6.47 20.75
C ASP A 103 -41.47 -7.73 21.51
N ASN A 104 -40.15 -7.95 21.60
CA ASN A 104 -39.53 -9.09 22.27
C ASN A 104 -38.79 -8.68 23.56
N ALA A 105 -39.00 -7.46 24.05
CA ALA A 105 -38.23 -6.90 25.17
C ALA A 105 -38.32 -7.80 26.40
N THR A 106 -37.16 -8.12 26.97
CA THR A 106 -37.01 -8.90 28.21
C THR A 106 -36.53 -8.04 29.38
N SER A 107 -36.27 -6.75 29.12
CA SER A 107 -35.75 -5.75 30.06
C SER A 107 -36.41 -4.38 29.81
N ASP A 108 -36.44 -3.51 30.82
CA ASP A 108 -36.85 -2.11 30.68
C ASP A 108 -35.84 -1.28 29.87
N THR A 109 -34.62 -1.79 29.71
CA THR A 109 -33.56 -1.24 28.85
C THR A 109 -33.29 -2.21 27.71
N ILE A 110 -33.44 -1.73 26.49
CA ILE A 110 -33.24 -2.50 25.25
C ILE A 110 -32.24 -1.80 24.35
N GLY A 111 -31.77 -2.47 23.31
CA GLY A 111 -30.85 -1.86 22.36
C GLY A 111 -30.21 -2.86 21.41
N PHE A 112 -29.04 -2.49 20.93
CA PHE A 112 -28.25 -3.32 20.03
C PHE A 112 -26.76 -3.06 20.23
N SER A 113 -25.92 -4.01 19.82
CA SER A 113 -24.47 -3.85 19.78
C SER A 113 -23.92 -4.14 18.40
N ASN A 114 -22.74 -3.59 18.11
CA ASN A 114 -21.92 -3.95 16.96
C ASN A 114 -20.62 -4.62 17.46
N GLU A 115 -20.15 -5.61 16.72
CA GLU A 115 -18.90 -6.35 17.02
C GLU A 115 -17.64 -5.70 16.44
N GLY A 116 -17.80 -4.71 15.55
CA GLY A 116 -16.69 -4.06 14.85
C GLY A 116 -16.02 -5.01 13.86
N PHE A 117 -14.85 -4.61 13.37
CA PHE A 117 -14.02 -5.47 12.52
C PHE A 117 -13.21 -6.43 13.41
N TRP A 118 -13.90 -7.48 13.90
CA TRP A 118 -13.41 -8.44 14.90
C TRP A 118 -12.93 -7.79 16.20
N GLY A 119 -13.60 -6.71 16.60
CA GLY A 119 -13.32 -5.99 17.83
C GLY A 119 -13.26 -4.48 17.67
N PHE A 120 -13.18 -3.80 18.82
CA PHE A 120 -12.91 -2.37 18.92
C PHE A 120 -11.64 -2.14 19.75
N PRO A 121 -10.65 -1.39 19.25
CA PRO A 121 -9.55 -0.92 20.08
C PRO A 121 -10.06 0.10 21.08
N VAL A 122 -9.79 -0.13 22.36
CA VAL A 122 -10.05 0.82 23.45
C VAL A 122 -8.72 1.29 23.99
N VAL A 123 -8.35 2.53 23.65
CA VAL A 123 -7.06 3.11 24.01
C VAL A 123 -7.27 4.30 24.94
N SER A 124 -6.60 4.27 26.09
CA SER A 124 -6.66 5.36 27.07
C SER A 124 -6.21 6.68 26.44
N GLY A 125 -6.98 7.74 26.68
CA GLY A 125 -6.65 9.09 26.22
C GLY A 125 -7.02 9.40 24.76
N TRP A 126 -7.43 8.41 23.97
CA TRP A 126 -8.01 8.66 22.66
C TRP A 126 -9.40 9.28 22.78
N GLN A 127 -9.73 10.18 21.86
CA GLN A 127 -11.10 10.65 21.66
C GLN A 127 -11.72 9.89 20.50
N TYR A 128 -12.84 9.24 20.76
CA TYR A 128 -13.62 8.60 19.71
C TYR A 128 -14.78 9.52 19.32
N ASN A 129 -15.00 9.68 18.03
CA ASN A 129 -16.04 10.52 17.47
C ASN A 129 -17.02 9.64 16.69
N GLY A 130 -18.28 9.63 17.08
CA GLY A 130 -19.29 8.81 16.44
C GLY A 130 -20.53 9.59 16.07
N SER A 131 -21.32 8.99 15.19
CA SER A 131 -22.63 9.51 14.82
C SER A 131 -23.58 8.39 14.44
N PHE A 132 -24.88 8.67 14.42
CA PHE A 132 -25.91 7.76 13.94
C PHE A 132 -27.12 8.55 13.45
N TRP A 133 -27.85 8.01 12.48
CA TRP A 133 -29.11 8.58 12.01
C TRP A 133 -30.29 7.84 12.60
N VAL A 134 -31.34 8.58 12.98
CA VAL A 134 -32.57 8.01 13.55
C VAL A 134 -33.81 8.48 12.79
N TYR A 135 -34.74 7.55 12.54
CA TYR A 135 -36.08 7.81 12.02
C TYR A 135 -37.12 6.97 12.76
N GLY A 136 -38.19 7.60 13.23
CA GLY A 136 -39.22 6.97 14.06
C GLY A 136 -39.33 7.66 15.42
N GLY A 137 -40.31 7.26 16.22
CA GLY A 137 -40.60 7.88 17.51
C GLY A 137 -39.74 7.32 18.64
N LEU A 138 -38.61 7.98 18.92
CA LEU A 138 -37.78 7.77 20.10
C LEU A 138 -37.54 9.13 20.78
N ASP A 139 -37.91 9.24 22.04
CA ASP A 139 -37.86 10.48 22.83
C ASP A 139 -37.29 10.17 24.22
N GLY A 140 -35.97 10.29 24.36
CA GLY A 140 -35.24 9.82 25.52
C GLY A 140 -33.73 9.84 25.33
N ASN A 141 -33.00 9.18 26.22
CA ASN A 141 -31.54 9.13 26.17
C ASN A 141 -31.06 7.79 25.61
N ILE A 142 -30.23 7.84 24.58
CA ILE A 142 -29.44 6.68 24.13
C ILE A 142 -28.11 6.72 24.88
N THR A 143 -27.84 5.66 25.65
CA THR A 143 -26.54 5.39 26.25
C THR A 143 -25.70 4.60 25.27
N ILE A 144 -24.47 5.06 25.04
CA ILE A 144 -23.54 4.50 24.08
C ILE A 144 -22.27 4.15 24.82
N CYS A 145 -21.81 2.90 24.74
CA CYS A 145 -20.61 2.47 25.45
C CYS A 145 -19.74 1.51 24.65
N LEU A 146 -18.43 1.59 24.90
CA LEU A 146 -17.49 0.51 24.58
C LEU A 146 -17.33 -0.38 25.80
N SER A 147 -17.59 -1.67 25.62
CA SER A 147 -17.47 -2.67 26.68
C SER A 147 -16.82 -3.95 26.20
N SER A 148 -16.12 -4.66 27.09
CA SER A 148 -15.67 -6.04 26.81
C SER A 148 -16.86 -6.98 26.58
N TYR A 149 -16.62 -8.16 26.02
CA TYR A 149 -17.62 -9.25 25.99
C TYR A 149 -18.13 -9.72 27.37
N ASP A 150 -17.38 -9.47 28.46
CA ASP A 150 -17.79 -9.73 29.85
C ASP A 150 -18.48 -8.52 30.52
N ASP A 151 -19.02 -7.59 29.72
CA ASP A 151 -19.78 -6.39 30.16
C ASP A 151 -18.99 -5.35 31.00
N LYS A 152 -17.65 -5.40 31.05
CA LYS A 152 -16.84 -4.29 31.60
C LYS A 152 -16.93 -3.09 30.67
N VAL A 153 -17.51 -2.00 31.15
CA VAL A 153 -17.56 -0.71 30.44
C VAL A 153 -16.23 0.02 30.56
N PHE A 154 -15.65 0.44 29.43
CA PHE A 154 -14.41 1.22 29.37
C PHE A 154 -14.64 2.70 29.08
N ALA A 155 -15.66 3.00 28.27
CA ALA A 155 -16.08 4.36 27.95
C ALA A 155 -17.59 4.37 27.73
N GLU A 156 -18.25 5.43 28.19
CA GLU A 156 -19.70 5.61 28.08
C GLU A 156 -20.02 7.08 27.84
N THR A 157 -21.07 7.33 27.07
CA THR A 157 -21.68 8.64 26.89
C THR A 157 -23.20 8.50 26.72
N SER A 158 -23.90 9.62 26.81
CA SER A 158 -25.37 9.65 26.67
C SER A 158 -25.78 10.78 25.73
N VAL A 159 -26.68 10.46 24.80
CA VAL A 159 -27.19 11.37 23.79
C VAL A 159 -28.70 11.51 23.97
N GLU A 160 -29.15 12.74 24.19
CA GLU A 160 -30.58 13.07 24.17
C GLU A 160 -31.10 13.03 22.73
N VAL A 161 -32.08 12.17 22.49
CA VAL A 161 -32.72 11.94 21.19
C VAL A 161 -34.18 12.33 21.27
N SER A 162 -34.63 13.12 20.29
CA SER A 162 -36.04 13.44 20.07
C SER A 162 -36.33 13.29 18.58
N SER A 163 -36.45 12.04 18.13
CA SER A 163 -36.69 11.71 16.72
C SER A 163 -38.18 11.54 16.42
N THR A 164 -38.55 11.83 15.18
CA THR A 164 -39.92 11.67 14.66
C THR A 164 -39.87 11.05 13.25
N SER A 165 -40.79 11.39 12.36
CA SER A 165 -40.82 10.90 10.97
C SER A 165 -39.85 11.64 10.03
N GLU A 166 -38.73 12.12 10.55
CA GLU A 166 -37.68 12.82 9.80
C GLU A 166 -36.33 12.27 10.24
N TRP A 167 -35.49 11.90 9.28
CA TRP A 167 -34.13 11.42 9.55
C TRP A 167 -33.33 12.54 10.21
N THR A 168 -32.81 12.26 11.41
CA THR A 168 -31.99 13.22 12.18
C THR A 168 -30.69 12.55 12.57
N GLN A 169 -29.56 13.23 12.31
CA GLN A 169 -28.25 12.78 12.74
C GLN A 169 -27.98 13.24 14.17
N TYR A 170 -27.44 12.34 14.98
CA TYR A 170 -26.94 12.62 16.30
C TYR A 170 -25.44 12.29 16.35
N ASN A 171 -24.69 13.10 17.09
CA ASN A 171 -23.25 12.95 17.26
C ASN A 171 -22.94 12.67 18.72
N TYR A 172 -21.88 11.89 18.96
CA TYR A 172 -21.41 11.57 20.28
C TYR A 172 -19.90 11.46 20.31
N THR A 173 -19.33 11.63 21.50
CA THR A 173 -17.91 11.44 21.75
C THR A 173 -17.74 10.78 23.11
N PHE A 174 -16.67 10.00 23.27
CA PHE A 174 -16.22 9.54 24.58
C PHE A 174 -14.70 9.35 24.59
N HIS A 175 -14.14 9.31 25.81
CA HIS A 175 -12.71 9.20 26.08
C HIS A 175 -12.49 8.07 27.09
N PRO A 176 -11.94 6.91 26.68
CA PRO A 176 -11.60 5.85 27.62
C PRO A 176 -10.58 6.34 28.64
N SER A 177 -10.86 6.08 29.92
CA SER A 177 -9.95 6.43 31.02
C SER A 177 -8.83 5.40 31.23
N GLU A 178 -9.02 4.19 30.71
CA GLU A 178 -8.07 3.08 30.70
C GLU A 178 -8.14 2.37 29.34
N SER A 179 -7.05 1.73 28.93
CA SER A 179 -7.05 0.87 27.75
C SER A 179 -7.68 -0.49 28.09
N ALA A 180 -8.40 -1.09 27.15
CA ALA A 180 -8.75 -2.51 27.27
C ALA A 180 -7.48 -3.37 27.13
N PRO A 181 -7.45 -4.57 27.71
CA PRO A 181 -6.31 -5.49 27.59
C PRO A 181 -6.20 -6.13 26.20
N ASP A 182 -7.28 -6.11 25.42
CA ASP A 182 -7.36 -6.61 24.05
C ASP A 182 -8.50 -5.88 23.30
N SER A 183 -8.71 -6.23 22.03
CA SER A 183 -9.76 -5.66 21.19
C SER A 183 -11.11 -6.38 21.27
N ASN A 184 -11.30 -7.35 22.19
CA ASN A 184 -12.55 -8.12 22.36
C ASN A 184 -13.65 -7.28 23.03
N ASN A 185 -14.01 -6.18 22.38
CA ASN A 185 -14.93 -5.17 22.86
C ASN A 185 -16.05 -4.97 21.82
N THR A 186 -17.22 -4.51 22.28
CA THR A 186 -18.37 -4.16 21.45
C THR A 186 -18.73 -2.69 21.64
N LEU A 187 -19.37 -2.11 20.63
CA LEU A 187 -20.04 -0.82 20.72
C LEU A 187 -21.54 -1.05 20.95
N ASN A 188 -22.04 -0.64 22.10
CA ASN A 188 -23.43 -0.87 22.50
C ASN A 188 -24.22 0.43 22.48
N PHE A 189 -25.47 0.36 22.00
CA PHE A 189 -26.46 1.43 22.04
C PHE A 189 -27.67 0.94 22.81
N THR A 190 -28.02 1.59 23.92
CA THR A 190 -29.15 1.18 24.77
C THR A 190 -30.02 2.36 25.17
N PHE A 191 -31.32 2.13 25.34
CA PHE A 191 -32.29 3.13 25.75
C PHE A 191 -33.48 2.47 26.47
N ALA A 192 -34.27 3.26 27.19
CA ALA A 192 -35.44 2.71 27.88
C ALA A 192 -36.51 2.32 26.86
N SER A 193 -37.09 1.13 27.00
CA SER A 193 -38.17 0.68 26.10
C SER A 193 -39.41 1.57 26.18
N SER A 194 -39.60 2.28 27.30
CA SER A 194 -40.65 3.29 27.48
C SER A 194 -40.50 4.54 26.63
N ASP A 195 -39.29 4.81 26.11
CA ASP A 195 -38.99 6.01 25.31
C ASP A 195 -39.38 5.80 23.83
N LEU A 196 -39.72 4.56 23.46
CA LEU A 196 -40.27 4.22 22.16
C LEU A 196 -41.78 4.49 22.10
N LYS A 197 -42.20 5.20 21.05
CA LYS A 197 -43.62 5.33 20.70
C LYS A 197 -44.13 4.11 19.92
N ASP A 198 -43.29 3.62 19.02
CA ASP A 198 -43.44 2.43 18.17
C ASP A 198 -42.01 1.90 17.89
N SER A 199 -41.78 1.19 16.77
CA SER A 199 -40.43 0.89 16.33
C SER A 199 -39.68 2.13 15.81
N VAL A 200 -38.35 2.11 15.93
CA VAL A 200 -37.44 3.17 15.49
C VAL A 200 -36.39 2.59 14.55
N ASN A 201 -35.90 3.36 13.59
CA ASN A 201 -34.94 2.93 12.59
C ASN A 201 -33.63 3.69 12.74
N PHE A 202 -32.53 2.96 12.59
CA PHE A 202 -31.17 3.46 12.60
C PHE A 202 -30.48 3.22 11.26
N ASN A 203 -29.63 4.16 10.85
CA ASN A 203 -28.81 4.03 9.67
C ASN A 203 -27.49 4.83 9.85
N LEU A 204 -26.48 4.52 9.05
CA LEU A 204 -25.15 5.13 9.03
C LEU A 204 -24.63 5.41 10.46
N LEU A 205 -24.40 4.32 11.19
CA LEU A 205 -23.85 4.32 12.54
C LEU A 205 -22.33 4.26 12.45
N SER A 206 -21.63 5.23 13.03
CA SER A 206 -20.19 5.38 12.82
C SER A 206 -19.47 5.63 14.14
N LEU A 207 -18.23 5.15 14.21
CA LEU A 207 -17.28 5.46 15.27
C LEU A 207 -15.86 5.52 14.68
N PHE A 208 -15.23 6.68 14.79
CA PHE A 208 -13.84 6.88 14.41
C PHE A 208 -12.95 7.09 15.65
N PRO A 209 -11.78 6.46 15.72
CA PRO A 209 -10.71 6.84 16.64
C PRO A 209 -10.02 8.13 16.12
N PRO A 210 -8.95 8.61 16.76
CA PRO A 210 -8.06 9.59 16.14
C PRO A 210 -7.54 9.06 14.79
N THR A 211 -7.49 9.94 13.80
CA THR A 211 -7.07 9.62 12.43
C THR A 211 -5.75 10.29 12.09
N TYR A 212 -5.03 9.71 11.14
CA TYR A 212 -3.78 10.27 10.63
C TYR A 212 -4.00 11.70 10.12
N ASN A 213 -3.12 12.63 10.53
CA ASN A 213 -3.23 14.07 10.28
C ASN A 213 -4.60 14.70 10.62
N ASP A 214 -5.32 14.16 11.61
CA ASP A 214 -6.64 14.63 12.06
C ASP A 214 -7.67 14.74 10.93
N ARG A 215 -7.52 13.93 9.86
CA ARG A 215 -8.42 13.95 8.70
C ARG A 215 -9.80 13.42 9.10
N PRO A 216 -10.90 14.19 8.92
CA PRO A 216 -12.24 13.64 9.01
C PRO A 216 -12.44 12.52 7.99
N ASN A 217 -13.17 11.46 8.34
CA ASN A 217 -13.32 10.28 7.46
C ASN A 217 -11.96 9.66 7.07
N GLY A 218 -10.96 9.81 7.94
CA GLY A 218 -9.55 9.59 7.62
C GLY A 218 -9.06 8.17 7.88
N LEU A 219 -7.73 8.07 7.94
CA LEU A 219 -7.02 6.80 7.93
C LEU A 219 -6.46 6.42 9.30
N ARG A 220 -6.24 5.13 9.52
CA ARG A 220 -5.69 4.57 10.75
C ARG A 220 -4.23 4.97 10.92
N ILE A 221 -3.89 5.53 12.09
CA ILE A 221 -2.58 6.16 12.33
C ILE A 221 -1.43 5.18 12.16
N ASP A 222 -1.51 4.03 12.81
CA ASP A 222 -0.47 3.01 12.84
C ASP A 222 -0.16 2.42 11.45
N LEU A 223 -1.18 2.20 10.63
CA LEU A 223 -1.01 1.73 9.25
C LEU A 223 -0.40 2.83 8.36
N MET A 224 -0.77 4.09 8.56
CA MET A 224 -0.16 5.20 7.83
C MET A 224 1.30 5.41 8.22
N GLU A 225 1.64 5.28 9.51
CA GLU A 225 3.02 5.33 9.98
C GLU A 225 3.86 4.19 9.40
N ALA A 226 3.29 2.97 9.29
CA ALA A 226 3.96 1.85 8.64
C ALA A 226 4.25 2.12 7.16
N ILE A 227 3.34 2.75 6.42
CA ILE A 227 3.58 3.13 5.01
C ILE A 227 4.56 4.31 4.89
N ASP A 228 4.43 5.34 5.73
CA ASP A 228 5.37 6.48 5.76
C ASP A 228 6.80 6.00 6.00
N GLY A 229 6.98 4.99 6.86
CA GLY A 229 8.26 4.35 7.10
C GLY A 229 8.93 3.77 5.86
N LEU A 230 8.18 3.39 4.81
CA LEU A 230 8.74 2.91 3.54
C LEU A 230 9.28 4.04 2.65
N TYR A 231 9.07 5.30 3.01
CA TYR A 231 9.41 6.45 2.18
C TYR A 231 8.92 6.32 0.72
N PRO A 232 7.63 6.00 0.49
CA PRO A 232 7.11 5.77 -0.85
C PRO A 232 7.11 7.06 -1.67
N SER A 233 7.30 6.92 -2.97
CA SER A 233 7.34 8.05 -3.92
C SER A 233 6.11 8.14 -4.82
N PHE A 234 5.41 7.04 -5.06
CA PHE A 234 4.16 7.03 -5.81
C PHE A 234 3.13 6.12 -5.14
N PHE A 235 1.86 6.35 -5.48
CA PHE A 235 0.71 5.59 -4.98
C PHE A 235 -0.17 5.10 -6.15
N ARG A 236 -0.10 3.81 -6.48
CA ARG A 236 -1.00 3.13 -7.43
C ARG A 236 -2.34 2.84 -6.77
N MET A 237 -3.42 3.47 -7.26
CA MET A 237 -4.76 3.43 -6.66
C MET A 237 -5.86 3.67 -7.70
N PRO A 238 -7.11 3.26 -7.44
CA PRO A 238 -7.58 2.35 -6.38
C PRO A 238 -7.42 0.88 -6.82
N GLY A 239 -6.49 0.66 -7.75
CA GLY A 239 -6.39 -0.48 -8.64
C GLY A 239 -5.97 -1.79 -8.01
N GLY A 240 -5.75 -2.74 -8.90
CA GLY A 240 -5.94 -4.15 -8.65
C GLY A 240 -7.36 -4.59 -9.05
N ASN A 241 -7.68 -5.85 -8.78
CA ASN A 241 -8.93 -6.48 -9.15
C ASN A 241 -10.17 -5.70 -8.69
N ASN A 242 -10.09 -5.08 -7.51
CA ASN A 242 -11.21 -4.34 -6.92
C ASN A 242 -11.65 -3.11 -7.73
N MET A 243 -10.84 -2.63 -8.67
CA MET A 243 -11.25 -1.60 -9.63
C MET A 243 -12.12 -2.18 -10.76
N GLU A 244 -11.73 -3.35 -11.29
CA GLU A 244 -12.41 -4.05 -12.40
C GLU A 244 -13.83 -4.47 -12.03
N GLY A 245 -13.97 -5.00 -10.82
CA GLY A 245 -15.22 -5.53 -10.29
C GLY A 245 -15.54 -6.93 -10.73
N LEU A 246 -16.29 -7.61 -9.85
CA LEU A 246 -16.47 -9.05 -9.92
C LEU A 246 -17.26 -9.46 -11.17
N GLN A 247 -18.30 -8.69 -11.49
CA GLN A 247 -19.20 -8.96 -12.61
C GLN A 247 -20.00 -7.70 -12.97
N SER A 248 -20.46 -7.65 -14.21
CA SER A 248 -21.37 -6.61 -14.70
C SER A 248 -22.67 -6.53 -13.85
N PRO A 249 -23.19 -5.33 -13.55
CA PRO A 249 -22.72 -4.02 -13.98
C PRO A 249 -21.74 -3.35 -12.98
N TYR A 250 -21.16 -4.10 -12.04
CA TYR A 250 -20.41 -3.55 -10.91
C TYR A 250 -18.94 -3.34 -11.26
N TRP A 251 -18.53 -2.09 -11.33
CA TRP A 251 -17.13 -1.66 -11.41
C TRP A 251 -16.90 -0.56 -10.36
N TRP A 252 -15.64 -0.28 -10.00
CA TRP A 252 -15.36 0.79 -9.05
C TRP A 252 -15.67 2.14 -9.68
N ASN A 253 -16.89 2.64 -9.45
CA ASN A 253 -17.34 3.90 -10.00
C ASN A 253 -17.01 5.06 -9.06
N TRP A 254 -16.00 5.84 -9.41
CA TRP A 254 -15.49 6.95 -8.59
C TRP A 254 -16.57 7.93 -8.12
N THR A 255 -17.62 8.17 -8.92
CA THR A 255 -18.73 9.08 -8.56
C THR A 255 -19.54 8.59 -7.36
N ASN A 256 -19.57 7.27 -7.11
CA ASN A 256 -20.21 6.65 -5.95
C ASN A 256 -19.37 6.75 -4.67
N THR A 257 -18.15 7.27 -4.78
CA THR A 257 -17.17 7.31 -3.69
C THR A 257 -16.89 8.73 -3.17
N ILE A 258 -17.46 9.75 -3.81
CA ILE A 258 -17.26 11.16 -3.44
C ILE A 258 -18.50 11.76 -2.78
N GLY A 259 -18.29 12.89 -2.10
CA GLY A 259 -19.37 13.59 -1.39
C GLY A 259 -19.75 12.92 -0.06
N PRO A 260 -20.90 13.31 0.52
CA PRO A 260 -21.31 12.85 1.85
C PRO A 260 -21.53 11.34 1.91
N LEU A 261 -21.14 10.69 3.02
CA LEU A 261 -21.35 9.24 3.24
C LEU A 261 -22.81 8.80 3.05
N THR A 262 -23.77 9.67 3.36
CA THR A 262 -25.20 9.39 3.10
C THR A 262 -25.53 9.16 1.63
N GLN A 263 -24.66 9.54 0.69
CA GLN A 263 -24.88 9.41 -0.75
C GLN A 263 -23.96 8.34 -1.38
N ARG A 264 -23.21 7.59 -0.58
CA ARG A 264 -22.31 6.53 -1.06
C ARG A 264 -23.03 5.17 -0.94
N PRO A 265 -23.39 4.50 -2.05
CA PRO A 265 -24.22 3.30 -2.02
C PRO A 265 -23.47 2.04 -1.56
N GLY A 266 -22.15 2.06 -1.57
CA GLY A 266 -21.31 0.87 -1.44
C GLY A 266 -21.00 0.26 -2.80
N TYR A 267 -20.25 -0.82 -2.76
CA TYR A 267 -19.75 -1.51 -3.94
C TYR A 267 -19.45 -2.97 -3.56
N PRO A 268 -19.93 -3.95 -4.35
CA PRO A 268 -19.53 -5.33 -4.14
C PRO A 268 -18.08 -5.51 -4.56
N GLY A 269 -17.18 -5.51 -3.57
CA GLY A 269 -15.76 -5.72 -3.79
C GLY A 269 -15.46 -7.10 -4.38
N THR A 270 -14.27 -7.26 -4.91
CA THR A 270 -13.86 -8.50 -5.60
C THR A 270 -13.34 -9.57 -4.66
N TRP A 271 -13.16 -9.24 -3.39
CA TRP A 271 -12.51 -10.08 -2.39
C TRP A 271 -13.49 -10.63 -1.35
N GLU A 272 -14.69 -10.99 -1.80
CA GLU A 272 -15.72 -11.67 -1.01
C GLU A 272 -16.41 -10.82 0.08
N TYR A 273 -16.29 -9.48 0.03
CA TYR A 273 -17.02 -8.55 0.92
C TYR A 273 -17.48 -7.27 0.20
N GLU A 274 -18.49 -6.63 0.80
CA GLU A 274 -18.98 -5.31 0.42
C GLU A 274 -17.99 -4.23 0.86
N ASN A 275 -17.63 -3.31 -0.04
CA ASN A 275 -16.95 -2.07 0.33
C ASN A 275 -17.97 -0.97 0.58
N THR A 276 -17.79 -0.20 1.65
CA THR A 276 -18.67 0.89 2.05
C THR A 276 -18.52 2.11 1.14
N ASN A 277 -17.45 2.17 0.34
CA ASN A 277 -16.95 3.37 -0.34
C ASN A 277 -16.68 4.56 0.62
N GLY A 278 -16.50 4.27 1.91
CA GLY A 278 -16.07 5.26 2.91
C GLY A 278 -14.66 5.77 2.63
N LEU A 279 -13.78 4.87 2.21
CA LEU A 279 -12.49 5.18 1.59
C LEU A 279 -12.70 5.37 0.08
N GLY A 280 -12.97 6.61 -0.33
CA GLY A 280 -13.25 6.97 -1.71
C GLY A 280 -12.12 7.71 -2.40
N LEU A 281 -12.37 8.20 -3.61
CA LEU A 281 -11.36 8.87 -4.43
C LEU A 281 -10.63 9.98 -3.67
N ILE A 282 -11.36 10.90 -3.04
CA ILE A 282 -10.77 12.02 -2.28
C ILE A 282 -9.91 11.51 -1.12
N GLU A 283 -10.36 10.48 -0.40
CA GLU A 283 -9.59 9.93 0.71
C GLU A 283 -8.25 9.33 0.24
N HIS A 284 -8.20 8.70 -0.95
CA HIS A 284 -6.95 8.25 -1.57
C HIS A 284 -6.02 9.42 -1.96
N LEU A 285 -6.57 10.52 -2.49
CA LEU A 285 -5.74 11.69 -2.84
C LEU A 285 -5.20 12.41 -1.59
N LEU A 286 -5.98 12.45 -0.52
CA LEU A 286 -5.51 12.99 0.76
C LEU A 286 -4.43 12.10 1.38
N TRP A 287 -4.56 10.78 1.25
CA TRP A 287 -3.50 9.83 1.61
C TRP A 287 -2.20 10.14 0.86
N ALA A 288 -2.27 10.25 -0.47
CA ALA A 288 -1.11 10.59 -1.30
C ALA A 288 -0.48 11.92 -0.86
N GLN A 289 -1.30 12.94 -0.60
CA GLN A 289 -0.83 14.25 -0.15
C GLN A 289 -0.15 14.17 1.22
N ASP A 290 -0.74 13.45 2.17
CA ASP A 290 -0.27 13.36 3.55
C ASP A 290 1.08 12.65 3.66
N LEU A 291 1.33 11.66 2.79
CA LEU A 291 2.62 10.93 2.71
C LEU A 291 3.56 11.45 1.61
N GLY A 292 3.18 12.50 0.88
CA GLY A 292 4.01 13.11 -0.16
C GLY A 292 4.23 12.23 -1.40
N MET A 293 3.29 11.34 -1.71
CA MET A 293 3.32 10.43 -2.85
C MET A 293 2.71 11.06 -4.10
N GLU A 294 3.24 10.75 -5.27
CA GLU A 294 2.60 11.04 -6.55
C GLU A 294 1.49 10.01 -6.84
N PRO A 295 0.23 10.42 -7.07
CA PRO A 295 -0.83 9.49 -7.44
C PRO A 295 -0.60 8.89 -8.84
N MET A 296 -0.77 7.57 -8.93
CA MET A 296 -0.89 6.81 -10.15
C MET A 296 -2.32 6.27 -10.22
N LEU A 297 -3.17 6.99 -10.97
CA LEU A 297 -4.61 6.75 -11.00
C LEU A 297 -4.94 5.64 -11.99
N GLY A 298 -5.43 4.52 -11.50
CA GLY A 298 -6.11 3.51 -12.31
C GLY A 298 -7.49 4.01 -12.73
N VAL A 299 -7.83 3.84 -14.01
CA VAL A 299 -9.19 4.08 -14.53
C VAL A 299 -9.75 2.79 -15.12
N TRP A 300 -11.01 2.51 -14.83
CA TRP A 300 -11.67 1.29 -15.33
C TRP A 300 -11.78 1.28 -16.87
N ALA A 301 -11.46 0.14 -17.50
CA ALA A 301 -11.23 0.07 -18.94
C ALA A 301 -12.17 -0.87 -19.71
N GLY A 302 -13.33 -1.25 -19.16
CA GLY A 302 -14.33 -2.02 -19.91
C GLY A 302 -14.29 -3.54 -19.74
N LEU A 303 -13.59 -4.06 -18.73
CA LEU A 303 -13.45 -5.49 -18.43
C LEU A 303 -13.88 -5.75 -16.98
N TRP A 304 -14.67 -6.80 -16.77
CA TRP A 304 -14.99 -7.36 -15.46
C TRP A 304 -14.25 -8.68 -15.25
N LEU A 305 -14.06 -9.07 -13.99
CA LEU A 305 -13.33 -10.31 -13.64
C LEU A 305 -14.05 -11.59 -14.07
N ASP A 306 -15.36 -11.55 -14.31
CA ASP A 306 -16.12 -12.66 -14.90
C ASP A 306 -15.89 -12.85 -16.42
N GLY A 307 -15.09 -11.97 -17.03
CA GLY A 307 -14.76 -11.98 -18.45
C GLY A 307 -15.79 -11.27 -19.33
N GLU A 308 -16.82 -10.64 -18.76
CA GLU A 308 -17.68 -9.74 -19.53
C GLU A 308 -16.86 -8.52 -19.99
N VAL A 309 -17.07 -8.10 -21.24
CA VAL A 309 -16.40 -6.96 -21.85
C VAL A 309 -17.42 -6.01 -22.45
N VAL A 310 -17.24 -4.72 -22.21
CA VAL A 310 -18.07 -3.66 -22.81
C VAL A 310 -17.89 -3.64 -24.34
N PRO A 311 -18.97 -3.74 -25.13
CA PRO A 311 -18.91 -3.57 -26.58
C PRO A 311 -18.29 -2.24 -27.01
N GLU A 312 -17.57 -2.22 -28.13
CA GLU A 312 -16.87 -1.03 -28.64
C GLU A 312 -17.80 0.18 -28.81
N ASP A 313 -19.05 -0.02 -29.26
CA ASP A 313 -20.04 1.05 -29.45
C ASP A 313 -20.71 1.55 -28.16
N GLU A 314 -20.47 0.88 -27.03
CA GLU A 314 -20.95 1.25 -25.70
C GLU A 314 -19.82 1.79 -24.79
N LEU A 315 -18.56 1.65 -25.18
CA LEU A 315 -17.39 2.00 -24.38
C LEU A 315 -17.27 3.50 -24.06
N GLN A 316 -17.80 4.36 -24.92
CA GLN A 316 -17.59 5.82 -24.85
C GLN A 316 -18.06 6.44 -23.53
N VAL A 317 -19.07 5.86 -22.87
CA VAL A 317 -19.57 6.38 -21.58
C VAL A 317 -18.51 6.25 -20.48
N TYR A 318 -17.69 5.20 -20.53
CA TYR A 318 -16.64 4.92 -19.56
C TYR A 318 -15.38 5.73 -19.87
N VAL A 319 -15.07 5.94 -21.15
CA VAL A 319 -14.05 6.91 -21.58
C VAL A 319 -14.36 8.30 -21.05
N GLN A 320 -15.63 8.74 -21.18
CA GLN A 320 -16.05 10.02 -20.62
C GLN A 320 -15.95 10.03 -19.10
N SER A 321 -16.32 8.94 -18.42
CA SER A 321 -16.20 8.83 -16.96
C SER A 321 -14.76 9.04 -16.48
N ALA A 322 -13.76 8.52 -17.20
CA ALA A 322 -12.34 8.73 -16.87
C ALA A 322 -11.89 10.18 -17.12
N LEU A 323 -12.38 10.83 -18.18
CA LEU A 323 -12.11 12.26 -18.41
C LEU A 323 -12.75 13.16 -17.35
N ASP A 324 -13.97 12.80 -16.93
CA ASP A 324 -14.72 13.47 -15.88
C ASP A 324 -14.04 13.29 -14.51
N GLU A 325 -13.49 12.11 -14.24
CA GLU A 325 -12.67 11.85 -13.05
C GLU A 325 -11.42 12.75 -13.02
N LEU A 326 -10.71 12.84 -14.14
CA LEU A 326 -9.56 13.73 -14.29
C LEU A 326 -9.96 15.22 -14.19
N GLU A 327 -11.12 15.62 -14.73
CA GLU A 327 -11.65 16.97 -14.57
C GLU A 327 -12.04 17.25 -13.10
N PHE A 328 -12.65 16.28 -12.42
CA PHE A 328 -12.94 16.38 -11.00
C PHE A 328 -11.67 16.59 -10.19
N LEU A 329 -10.61 15.85 -10.48
CA LEU A 329 -9.35 15.95 -9.73
C LEU A 329 -8.56 17.21 -10.05
N MET A 330 -8.38 17.54 -11.34
CA MET A 330 -7.44 18.58 -11.78
C MET A 330 -8.10 19.85 -12.33
N GLY A 331 -9.38 19.80 -12.70
CA GLY A 331 -10.08 20.87 -13.40
C GLY A 331 -10.23 22.15 -12.59
N ASP A 332 -10.33 23.28 -13.30
CA ASP A 332 -10.60 24.58 -12.70
C ASP A 332 -12.01 24.64 -12.09
N ALA A 333 -12.19 25.49 -11.07
CA ALA A 333 -13.48 25.74 -10.42
C ALA A 333 -14.63 26.10 -11.37
N SER A 334 -14.32 26.57 -12.58
CA SER A 334 -15.30 26.93 -13.60
C SER A 334 -15.84 25.77 -14.44
N THR A 335 -15.24 24.57 -14.34
CA THR A 335 -15.76 23.38 -15.02
C THR A 335 -16.79 22.66 -14.15
N GLU A 336 -17.55 21.72 -14.73
CA GLU A 336 -18.63 21.03 -14.01
C GLU A 336 -18.07 20.26 -12.81
N TRP A 337 -17.11 19.39 -13.08
CA TRP A 337 -16.53 18.52 -12.05
C TRP A 337 -15.54 19.26 -11.14
N GLY A 338 -14.80 20.24 -11.66
CA GLY A 338 -13.94 21.10 -10.84
C GLY A 338 -14.75 21.95 -9.84
N SER A 339 -15.90 22.49 -10.26
CA SER A 339 -16.81 23.21 -9.34
C SER A 339 -17.40 22.30 -8.27
N TYR A 340 -17.71 21.04 -8.61
CA TYR A 340 -18.23 20.07 -7.66
C TYR A 340 -17.18 19.71 -6.61
N ARG A 341 -15.93 19.43 -7.04
CA ARG A 341 -14.80 19.20 -6.12
C ARG A 341 -14.63 20.35 -5.13
N GLU A 342 -14.65 21.60 -5.59
CA GLU A 342 -14.55 22.78 -4.71
C GLU A 342 -15.73 22.90 -3.75
N SER A 343 -16.95 22.54 -4.18
CA SER A 343 -18.13 22.53 -3.32
C SER A 343 -18.01 21.52 -2.16
N LEU A 344 -17.20 20.47 -2.35
CA LEU A 344 -16.84 19.50 -1.32
C LEU A 344 -15.69 19.98 -0.41
N GLY A 345 -15.08 21.12 -0.72
CA GLY A 345 -14.01 21.74 0.07
C GLY A 345 -12.59 21.42 -0.40
N TYR A 346 -12.41 20.86 -1.60
CA TYR A 346 -11.10 20.42 -2.09
C TYR A 346 -10.63 21.26 -3.30
N GLY A 347 -9.40 21.76 -3.23
CA GLY A 347 -8.71 22.37 -4.36
C GLY A 347 -8.25 21.33 -5.38
N PRO A 348 -7.74 21.75 -6.55
CA PRO A 348 -7.26 20.82 -7.57
C PRO A 348 -6.08 19.98 -7.05
N PHE A 349 -6.06 18.72 -7.44
CA PHE A 349 -4.97 17.77 -7.25
C PHE A 349 -4.09 17.73 -8.50
N GLU A 350 -2.90 17.15 -8.36
CA GLU A 350 -2.00 16.88 -9.48
C GLU A 350 -2.00 15.37 -9.75
N ILE A 351 -2.16 15.00 -11.02
CA ILE A 351 -2.08 13.62 -11.51
C ILE A 351 -1.04 13.59 -12.62
N GLY A 352 0.08 12.92 -12.37
CA GLY A 352 1.14 12.69 -13.35
C GLY A 352 0.99 11.39 -14.15
N PHE A 353 0.31 10.39 -13.58
CA PHE A 353 0.21 9.05 -14.16
C PHE A 353 -1.25 8.56 -14.18
N VAL A 354 -1.63 7.94 -15.30
CA VAL A 354 -2.90 7.23 -15.43
C VAL A 354 -2.64 5.83 -15.99
N GLU A 355 -3.10 4.81 -15.27
CA GLU A 355 -3.13 3.43 -15.73
C GLU A 355 -4.52 3.11 -16.29
N ILE A 356 -4.57 2.59 -17.52
CA ILE A 356 -5.84 2.26 -18.19
C ILE A 356 -6.15 0.79 -17.96
N GLY A 357 -7.05 0.52 -17.02
CA GLY A 357 -7.50 -0.81 -16.60
C GLY A 357 -6.57 -1.46 -15.58
N ASN A 358 -6.72 -2.77 -15.39
CA ASN A 358 -5.89 -3.61 -14.54
C ASN A 358 -5.81 -5.00 -15.21
N GLU A 359 -4.61 -5.57 -15.28
CA GLU A 359 -4.35 -6.94 -15.79
C GLU A 359 -5.16 -7.35 -17.03
N ASP A 360 -5.38 -6.43 -17.98
CA ASP A 360 -6.34 -6.58 -19.09
C ASP A 360 -6.06 -7.73 -20.08
N SER A 361 -4.95 -8.45 -19.90
CA SER A 361 -4.68 -9.68 -20.63
C SER A 361 -5.33 -10.93 -20.02
N LEU A 362 -5.75 -10.86 -18.76
CA LEU A 362 -6.45 -11.91 -18.06
C LEU A 362 -7.94 -11.90 -18.43
N ASN A 363 -8.69 -12.89 -17.93
CA ASN A 363 -10.15 -12.99 -18.11
C ASN A 363 -10.61 -12.85 -19.58
N ASP A 364 -9.81 -13.37 -20.53
CA ASP A 364 -10.03 -13.26 -21.97
C ASP A 364 -10.10 -11.81 -22.52
N GLY A 365 -9.59 -10.81 -21.77
CA GLY A 365 -9.62 -9.39 -22.11
C GLY A 365 -8.60 -8.94 -23.16
N ALA A 366 -7.52 -9.71 -23.38
CA ALA A 366 -6.41 -9.30 -24.25
C ALA A 366 -6.84 -8.91 -25.69
N PRO A 367 -7.73 -9.67 -26.38
CA PRO A 367 -8.13 -9.35 -27.74
C PRO A 367 -8.87 -8.01 -27.85
N THR A 368 -9.73 -7.67 -26.88
CA THR A 368 -10.53 -6.43 -26.91
C THR A 368 -9.73 -5.23 -26.43
N TYR A 369 -8.82 -5.43 -25.47
CA TYR A 369 -7.89 -4.40 -24.99
C TYR A 369 -7.06 -3.84 -26.14
N ALA A 370 -6.42 -4.76 -26.89
CA ALA A 370 -5.58 -4.42 -28.03
C ALA A 370 -6.38 -3.92 -29.25
N ALA A 371 -7.62 -4.37 -29.42
CA ALA A 371 -8.42 -4.03 -30.59
C ALA A 371 -9.03 -2.61 -30.51
N TYR A 372 -9.56 -2.20 -29.35
CA TYR A 372 -10.25 -0.91 -29.22
C TYR A 372 -10.22 -0.29 -27.81
N ARG A 373 -10.21 -1.07 -26.72
CA ARG A 373 -10.40 -0.49 -25.37
C ARG A 373 -9.26 0.43 -24.97
N PHE A 374 -8.01 -0.04 -25.03
CA PHE A 374 -6.86 0.78 -24.67
C PHE A 374 -6.79 2.06 -25.50
N GLN A 375 -6.91 1.93 -26.84
CA GLN A 375 -6.79 3.07 -27.76
C GLN A 375 -7.88 4.13 -27.50
N ALA A 376 -9.12 3.74 -27.22
CA ALA A 376 -10.21 4.67 -26.96
C ALA A 376 -9.95 5.58 -25.74
N PHE A 377 -9.47 4.99 -24.62
CA PHE A 377 -9.10 5.75 -23.43
C PHE A 377 -7.81 6.54 -23.65
N HIS A 378 -6.79 5.90 -24.23
CA HIS A 378 -5.48 6.48 -24.46
C HIS A 378 -5.57 7.75 -25.30
N ASP A 379 -6.25 7.69 -26.45
CA ASP A 379 -6.37 8.84 -27.36
C ASP A 379 -7.14 9.98 -26.69
N ALA A 380 -8.24 9.68 -26.00
CA ALA A 380 -9.05 10.68 -25.30
C ALA A 380 -8.28 11.37 -24.17
N ILE A 381 -7.57 10.62 -23.33
CA ILE A 381 -6.78 11.17 -22.22
C ILE A 381 -5.60 11.97 -22.76
N ARG A 382 -4.88 11.47 -23.77
CA ARG A 382 -3.74 12.17 -24.37
C ARG A 382 -4.16 13.49 -25.01
N ASP A 383 -5.32 13.52 -25.67
CA ASP A 383 -5.84 14.73 -26.30
C ASP A 383 -6.25 15.80 -25.28
N ALA A 384 -6.81 15.40 -24.14
CA ALA A 384 -7.23 16.31 -23.06
C ALA A 384 -6.08 16.72 -22.13
N TYR A 385 -5.16 15.79 -21.84
CA TYR A 385 -4.11 15.90 -20.83
C TYR A 385 -2.76 15.38 -21.35
N PRO A 386 -2.14 16.07 -22.32
CA PRO A 386 -0.98 15.56 -23.07
C PRO A 386 0.29 15.36 -22.24
N ASP A 387 0.35 15.92 -21.03
CA ASP A 387 1.50 15.80 -20.13
C ASP A 387 1.39 14.61 -19.15
N ILE A 388 0.26 13.89 -19.12
CA ILE A 388 0.10 12.68 -18.31
C ILE A 388 0.86 11.53 -18.97
N THR A 389 1.60 10.76 -18.17
CA THR A 389 2.12 9.46 -18.61
C THR A 389 1.04 8.42 -18.51
N ILE A 390 0.64 7.87 -19.66
CA ILE A 390 -0.36 6.80 -19.74
C ILE A 390 0.34 5.44 -19.67
N ILE A 391 -0.17 4.57 -18.82
CA ILE A 391 0.34 3.23 -18.54
C ILE A 391 -0.69 2.21 -19.04
N ALA A 392 -0.24 1.25 -19.84
CA ALA A 392 -1.04 0.08 -20.20
C ALA A 392 -0.98 -0.95 -19.05
N SER A 393 -2.15 -1.41 -18.59
CA SER A 393 -2.36 -2.30 -17.43
C SER A 393 -1.84 -3.73 -17.59
N TYR A 394 -1.22 -4.04 -18.72
CA TYR A 394 -0.57 -5.32 -18.91
C TYR A 394 0.61 -5.23 -19.87
N PHE A 395 1.78 -5.66 -19.39
CA PHE A 395 2.99 -5.69 -20.18
C PHE A 395 3.97 -6.78 -19.74
N ASP A 396 4.48 -7.58 -20.69
CA ASP A 396 5.66 -8.43 -20.48
C ASP A 396 6.85 -7.81 -21.21
N VAL A 397 7.96 -7.56 -20.50
CA VAL A 397 9.18 -6.96 -21.06
C VAL A 397 9.89 -7.83 -22.10
N LYS A 398 9.55 -9.12 -22.16
CA LYS A 398 9.98 -10.04 -23.22
C LYS A 398 8.97 -10.13 -24.38
N GLY A 399 7.82 -9.47 -24.24
CA GLY A 399 6.75 -9.38 -25.21
C GLY A 399 6.82 -8.14 -26.12
N SER A 400 5.68 -7.80 -26.72
CA SER A 400 5.54 -6.65 -27.63
C SER A 400 5.33 -5.37 -26.84
N THR A 401 6.05 -4.28 -27.15
CA THR A 401 5.93 -2.94 -26.53
C THR A 401 4.51 -2.36 -26.63
N PRO A 402 4.05 -1.55 -25.64
CA PRO A 402 2.75 -0.91 -25.74
C PRO A 402 2.71 0.03 -26.96
N PRO A 403 1.55 0.18 -27.63
CA PRO A 403 1.43 1.11 -28.75
C PRO A 403 1.55 2.58 -28.29
N ASP A 404 1.78 3.47 -29.26
CA ASP A 404 1.61 4.93 -29.13
C ASP A 404 2.38 5.64 -28.00
N ASN A 405 3.59 5.16 -27.69
CA ASN A 405 4.50 5.69 -26.65
C ASN A 405 3.99 5.57 -25.21
N ALA A 406 3.02 4.69 -24.95
CA ALA A 406 2.61 4.40 -23.58
C ALA A 406 3.70 3.66 -22.80
N ALA A 407 3.65 3.83 -21.47
CA ALA A 407 4.33 2.98 -20.50
C ALA A 407 3.57 1.66 -20.32
N GLY A 408 4.18 0.69 -19.64
CA GLY A 408 3.54 -0.59 -19.29
C GLY A 408 3.57 -0.88 -17.81
N ASP A 409 2.61 -1.66 -17.32
CA ASP A 409 2.63 -2.27 -15.99
C ASP A 409 3.05 -3.74 -16.06
N PHE A 410 4.04 -4.12 -15.26
CA PHE A 410 4.56 -5.48 -15.14
C PHE A 410 4.32 -6.03 -13.74
N HIS A 411 3.60 -7.15 -13.64
CA HIS A 411 3.34 -7.83 -12.38
C HIS A 411 4.20 -9.09 -12.24
N GLN A 412 4.77 -9.31 -11.06
CA GLN A 412 5.61 -10.49 -10.79
C GLN A 412 5.34 -11.12 -9.43
N TYR A 413 4.62 -12.23 -9.47
CA TYR A 413 4.41 -13.14 -8.35
C TYR A 413 5.19 -14.43 -8.56
N ALA A 414 6.14 -14.73 -7.69
CA ALA A 414 7.09 -15.81 -7.96
C ALA A 414 7.60 -16.53 -6.70
N ALA A 415 8.18 -17.72 -6.90
CA ALA A 415 8.96 -18.37 -5.86
C ALA A 415 10.31 -17.64 -5.68
N PRO A 416 10.97 -17.73 -4.50
CA PRO A 416 12.24 -17.04 -4.26
C PRO A 416 13.31 -17.39 -5.29
N GLN A 417 13.34 -18.64 -5.76
CA GLN A 417 14.33 -19.11 -6.75
C GLN A 417 14.14 -18.44 -8.11
N LEU A 418 12.90 -18.22 -8.52
CA LEU A 418 12.60 -17.52 -9.78
C LEU A 418 12.93 -16.03 -9.61
N MET A 419 12.39 -15.38 -8.57
CA MET A 419 12.59 -13.94 -8.36
C MET A 419 14.07 -13.56 -8.20
N SER A 420 14.85 -14.33 -7.42
CA SER A 420 16.30 -14.11 -7.31
C SER A 420 17.08 -14.33 -8.62
N SER A 421 16.54 -15.13 -9.55
CA SER A 421 17.17 -15.36 -10.87
C SER A 421 16.96 -14.19 -11.84
N GLU A 422 16.05 -13.26 -11.51
CA GLU A 422 15.60 -12.18 -12.39
C GLU A 422 16.37 -10.86 -12.20
N PHE A 423 17.53 -10.89 -11.52
CA PHE A 423 18.42 -9.72 -11.41
C PHE A 423 18.76 -9.04 -12.75
N GLY A 424 18.85 -9.82 -13.83
CA GLY A 424 19.15 -9.33 -15.18
C GLY A 424 17.94 -9.20 -16.10
N TYR A 425 16.72 -9.29 -15.57
CA TYR A 425 15.50 -9.43 -16.38
C TYR A 425 15.26 -8.23 -17.31
N PHE A 426 15.56 -7.02 -16.86
CA PHE A 426 15.31 -5.77 -17.59
C PHE A 426 16.49 -5.28 -18.46
N ASP A 427 17.63 -5.98 -18.44
CA ASP A 427 18.90 -5.50 -19.02
C ASP A 427 18.81 -5.17 -20.51
N ASN A 428 18.04 -5.97 -21.25
CA ASN A 428 17.89 -5.84 -22.70
C ASN A 428 16.57 -5.15 -23.10
N TYR A 429 15.80 -4.67 -22.13
CA TYR A 429 14.58 -3.92 -22.40
C TYR A 429 14.88 -2.51 -22.92
N THR A 430 13.96 -1.93 -23.68
CA THR A 430 14.11 -0.59 -24.25
C THR A 430 13.73 0.49 -23.24
N SER A 431 14.43 1.63 -23.25
CA SER A 431 14.00 2.81 -22.51
C SER A 431 12.98 3.64 -23.29
N GLU A 432 12.50 3.23 -24.46
CA GLU A 432 11.46 3.98 -25.19
C GLU A 432 10.08 3.90 -24.50
N HIS A 433 9.76 2.73 -23.96
CA HIS A 433 8.52 2.43 -23.25
C HIS A 433 8.88 2.07 -21.81
N PRO A 434 8.82 3.01 -20.86
CA PRO A 434 9.20 2.69 -19.49
C PRO A 434 8.13 1.82 -18.83
N VAL A 435 8.52 1.07 -17.81
CA VAL A 435 7.66 0.11 -17.11
C VAL A 435 7.56 0.48 -15.63
N VAL A 436 6.35 0.49 -15.10
CA VAL A 436 6.14 0.38 -13.65
C VAL A 436 6.04 -1.11 -13.31
N ILE A 437 6.65 -1.52 -12.21
CA ILE A 437 6.41 -2.83 -11.61
C ILE A 437 5.29 -2.61 -10.60
N GLY A 438 4.04 -2.57 -11.07
CA GLY A 438 2.87 -2.19 -10.27
C GLY A 438 2.57 -3.17 -9.15
N GLU A 439 3.00 -4.43 -9.32
CA GLU A 439 2.83 -5.51 -8.35
C GLU A 439 4.03 -6.46 -8.35
N TYR A 440 4.59 -6.75 -7.18
CA TYR A 440 5.51 -7.87 -7.02
C TYR A 440 5.45 -8.46 -5.61
N ALA A 441 5.63 -9.77 -5.51
CA ALA A 441 5.88 -10.45 -4.24
C ALA A 441 6.45 -11.86 -4.44
N VAL A 442 7.18 -12.35 -3.45
CA VAL A 442 7.38 -13.79 -3.30
C VAL A 442 6.12 -14.40 -2.68
N THR A 443 5.39 -15.19 -3.46
CA THR A 443 4.09 -15.76 -3.05
C THR A 443 4.16 -17.23 -2.64
N TYR A 444 5.34 -17.86 -2.67
CA TYR A 444 5.49 -19.28 -2.38
C TYR A 444 6.67 -19.60 -1.47
N TYR A 445 6.56 -20.68 -0.71
CA TYR A 445 7.73 -21.36 -0.15
C TYR A 445 8.47 -22.14 -1.25
N PRO A 446 9.74 -22.54 -1.04
CA PRO A 446 10.49 -23.36 -2.00
C PRO A 446 9.81 -24.70 -2.34
N ASP A 447 8.97 -25.21 -1.44
CA ASP A 447 8.37 -26.54 -1.52
C ASP A 447 7.04 -26.57 -2.31
N GLY A 448 6.53 -25.42 -2.75
CA GLY A 448 5.33 -25.32 -3.59
C GLY A 448 4.37 -24.20 -3.20
N ASP A 449 3.24 -24.16 -3.91
CA ASP A 449 2.20 -23.16 -3.74
C ASP A 449 1.46 -23.32 -2.39
N THR A 450 1.49 -22.25 -1.58
CA THR A 450 0.81 -22.15 -0.28
C THR A 450 -0.14 -20.96 -0.18
N THR A 451 -0.51 -20.33 -1.30
CA THR A 451 -1.38 -19.13 -1.31
C THR A 451 -2.86 -19.44 -1.03
N GLN A 452 -3.20 -20.67 -0.64
CA GLN A 452 -4.59 -21.06 -0.38
C GLN A 452 -5.08 -20.58 0.98
N VAL A 453 -6.23 -19.89 0.98
CA VAL A 453 -6.98 -19.49 2.18
C VAL A 453 -7.15 -20.69 3.14
N GLY A 454 -6.74 -20.50 4.40
CA GLY A 454 -6.87 -21.49 5.47
C GLY A 454 -5.78 -22.56 5.54
N GLN A 455 -4.76 -22.55 4.67
CA GLN A 455 -3.58 -23.44 4.76
C GLN A 455 -2.34 -22.72 5.31
N GLY A 456 -2.35 -22.43 6.62
CA GLY A 456 -1.19 -21.90 7.35
C GLY A 456 -0.95 -20.41 7.17
N ASN A 457 -0.20 -19.82 8.11
CA ASN A 457 0.17 -18.41 8.09
C ASN A 457 1.41 -18.24 7.19
N PHE A 458 1.21 -18.09 5.88
CA PHE A 458 2.30 -17.65 5.01
C PHE A 458 2.47 -16.14 5.13
N ALA A 459 3.45 -15.73 5.93
CA ALA A 459 3.91 -14.35 6.04
C ALA A 459 5.22 -14.21 5.25
N PRO A 460 5.59 -13.00 4.76
CA PRO A 460 6.88 -12.82 4.13
C PRO A 460 8.00 -13.29 5.07
N TYR A 461 8.92 -14.08 4.52
CA TYR A 461 10.01 -14.72 5.25
C TYR A 461 11.35 -14.33 4.64
N TRP A 462 12.40 -14.39 5.46
CA TRP A 462 13.67 -13.74 5.14
C TRP A 462 14.29 -14.15 3.81
N GLN A 463 14.26 -15.44 3.44
CA GLN A 463 14.73 -15.88 2.13
C GLN A 463 13.95 -15.24 0.97
N GLY A 464 12.63 -15.12 1.09
CA GLY A 464 11.78 -14.43 0.12
C GLY A 464 12.18 -12.97 -0.01
N SER A 465 12.31 -12.25 1.10
CA SER A 465 12.67 -10.83 1.12
C SER A 465 14.06 -10.56 0.52
N VAL A 466 15.05 -11.43 0.74
CA VAL A 466 16.36 -11.30 0.08
C VAL A 466 16.24 -11.57 -1.44
N ALA A 467 15.37 -12.48 -1.87
CA ALA A 467 15.13 -12.71 -3.30
C ALA A 467 14.43 -11.52 -3.97
N GLU A 468 13.46 -10.91 -3.29
CA GLU A 468 12.81 -9.66 -3.71
C GLU A 468 13.83 -8.51 -3.79
N ALA A 469 14.73 -8.39 -2.82
CA ALA A 469 15.81 -7.40 -2.87
C ALA A 469 16.64 -7.54 -4.16
N ILE A 470 16.99 -8.77 -4.56
CA ILE A 470 17.75 -9.01 -5.80
C ILE A 470 16.95 -8.54 -7.02
N PHE A 471 15.66 -8.84 -7.09
CA PHE A 471 14.81 -8.39 -8.18
C PHE A 471 14.74 -6.85 -8.24
N LEU A 472 14.55 -6.19 -7.09
CA LEU A 472 14.54 -4.73 -6.96
C LEU A 472 15.88 -4.09 -7.35
N LEU A 473 17.00 -4.69 -6.96
CA LEU A 473 18.33 -4.22 -7.40
C LEU A 473 18.48 -4.36 -8.92
N GLY A 474 17.93 -5.41 -9.53
CA GLY A 474 17.87 -5.58 -10.99
C GLY A 474 17.03 -4.50 -11.68
N ALA A 475 15.91 -4.11 -11.07
CA ALA A 475 15.08 -3.01 -11.53
C ALA A 475 15.79 -1.65 -11.38
N GLU A 476 16.40 -1.38 -10.22
CA GLU A 476 17.17 -0.14 -9.98
C GLU A 476 18.36 -0.02 -10.92
N ARG A 477 19.04 -1.11 -11.24
CA ARG A 477 20.11 -1.14 -12.26
C ARG A 477 19.65 -0.67 -13.64
N ASN A 478 18.37 -0.81 -13.94
CA ASN A 478 17.72 -0.47 -15.20
C ASN A 478 16.80 0.76 -15.05
N SER A 479 17.14 1.68 -14.14
CA SER A 479 16.29 2.80 -13.73
C SER A 479 15.91 3.82 -14.81
N ASP A 480 16.58 3.81 -15.97
CA ASP A 480 16.17 4.60 -17.14
C ASP A 480 14.93 4.00 -17.85
N LYS A 481 14.59 2.76 -17.52
CA LYS A 481 13.50 1.96 -18.09
C LYS A 481 12.41 1.67 -17.05
N ILE A 482 12.75 1.71 -15.76
CA ILE A 482 11.83 1.41 -14.67
C ILE A 482 11.37 2.70 -14.01
N ILE A 483 10.05 2.94 -14.03
CA ILE A 483 9.41 4.07 -13.33
C ILE A 483 9.52 3.84 -11.82
N GLY A 484 9.11 2.67 -11.35
CA GLY A 484 9.11 2.33 -9.94
C GLY A 484 8.55 0.94 -9.69
N SER A 485 8.56 0.51 -8.44
CA SER A 485 8.03 -0.78 -8.01
C SER A 485 7.17 -0.67 -6.76
N ALA A 486 6.07 -1.41 -6.70
CA ALA A 486 5.19 -1.52 -5.53
C ALA A 486 4.92 -2.99 -5.17
N TYR A 487 5.09 -3.32 -3.89
CA TYR A 487 4.76 -4.66 -3.38
C TYR A 487 3.25 -4.83 -3.32
N ALA A 488 2.74 -6.03 -3.61
CA ALA A 488 1.32 -6.33 -3.50
C ALA A 488 1.06 -7.77 -2.98
N PRO A 489 0.00 -7.99 -2.20
CA PRO A 489 -0.85 -6.97 -1.61
C PRO A 489 -0.19 -6.30 -0.39
N SER A 490 -0.65 -5.09 -0.06
CA SER A 490 0.01 -4.25 0.93
C SER A 490 -0.36 -4.58 2.38
N PHE A 491 -1.54 -5.12 2.61
CA PHE A 491 -2.17 -5.11 3.92
C PHE A 491 -2.98 -6.39 4.14
N GLN A 492 -2.84 -6.99 5.32
CA GLN A 492 -3.59 -8.17 5.74
C GLN A 492 -4.23 -7.99 7.10
N ASN A 493 -5.56 -8.09 7.19
CA ASN A 493 -6.21 -8.27 8.48
C ASN A 493 -6.04 -9.73 8.95
N LEU A 494 -5.48 -9.92 10.14
CA LEU A 494 -5.19 -11.22 10.73
C LEU A 494 -6.44 -12.04 11.11
N ASN A 495 -7.64 -11.48 10.97
CA ASN A 495 -8.90 -12.18 11.23
C ASN A 495 -9.60 -12.68 9.96
N ARG A 496 -9.32 -12.08 8.78
CA ARG A 496 -9.89 -12.47 7.49
C ARG A 496 -9.02 -11.96 6.35
N TRP A 497 -8.70 -12.88 5.44
CA TRP A 497 -7.87 -12.61 4.27
C TRP A 497 -8.25 -13.57 3.13
N GLU A 498 -8.06 -13.09 1.90
CA GLU A 498 -8.28 -13.79 0.64
C GLU A 498 -6.97 -14.11 -0.08
N TRP A 499 -5.93 -13.30 0.13
CA TRP A 499 -4.61 -13.47 -0.47
C TRP A 499 -3.52 -13.33 0.58
N ILE A 500 -2.42 -14.07 0.41
CA ILE A 500 -1.20 -14.00 1.22
C ILE A 500 0.01 -14.26 0.32
N PRO A 501 1.20 -13.76 0.66
CA PRO A 501 1.55 -12.97 1.85
C PRO A 501 1.38 -11.48 1.60
N ASP A 502 1.47 -10.67 2.67
CA ASP A 502 1.23 -9.23 2.60
C ASP A 502 2.33 -8.42 3.28
N LEU A 503 2.48 -7.16 2.85
CA LEU A 503 3.56 -6.31 3.32
C LEU A 503 3.43 -5.92 4.80
N ILE A 504 2.20 -5.62 5.26
CA ILE A 504 1.87 -5.21 6.63
C ILE A 504 0.68 -6.04 7.13
N GLU A 505 0.87 -6.75 8.24
CA GLU A 505 -0.19 -7.51 8.90
C GLU A 505 -0.74 -6.72 10.10
N PHE A 506 -2.04 -6.78 10.34
CA PHE A 506 -2.68 -6.02 11.43
C PHE A 506 -3.96 -6.68 11.92
N ASP A 507 -4.48 -6.22 13.05
CA ASP A 507 -5.85 -6.46 13.47
C ASP A 507 -6.46 -5.19 14.09
N ALA A 508 -7.54 -5.33 14.86
CA ALA A 508 -8.17 -4.22 15.54
C ALA A 508 -7.27 -3.54 16.59
N ASN A 509 -6.27 -4.22 17.15
CA ASN A 509 -5.30 -3.66 18.09
C ASN A 509 -4.12 -3.01 17.34
N PRO A 510 -3.92 -1.69 17.43
CA PRO A 510 -2.80 -1.02 16.78
C PRO A 510 -1.41 -1.55 17.19
N GLU A 511 -1.28 -2.10 18.40
CA GLU A 511 -0.01 -2.70 18.86
C GLU A 511 0.37 -3.99 18.12
N HIS A 512 -0.57 -4.60 17.38
CA HIS A 512 -0.34 -5.81 16.59
C HIS A 512 0.07 -5.52 15.14
N THR A 513 0.13 -4.25 14.74
CA THR A 513 0.61 -3.89 13.40
C THR A 513 2.05 -4.36 13.22
N THR A 514 2.25 -5.19 12.21
CA THR A 514 3.47 -5.97 11.99
C THR A 514 4.02 -5.65 10.61
N MET A 515 5.17 -5.00 10.59
CA MET A 515 5.96 -4.81 9.39
C MET A 515 6.60 -6.15 9.03
N SER A 516 6.33 -6.67 7.83
CA SER A 516 6.89 -7.96 7.41
C SER A 516 8.41 -7.91 7.17
N THR A 517 9.04 -9.07 6.95
CA THR A 517 10.46 -9.12 6.58
C THR A 517 10.74 -8.42 5.23
N SER A 518 9.76 -8.39 4.33
CA SER A 518 9.82 -7.66 3.06
C SER A 518 9.69 -6.15 3.28
N TRP A 519 8.87 -5.71 4.24
CA TRP A 519 8.81 -4.31 4.67
C TRP A 519 10.18 -3.82 5.17
N GLU A 520 10.84 -4.59 6.04
CA GLU A 520 12.16 -4.25 6.61
C GLU A 520 13.23 -4.12 5.51
N MET A 521 13.18 -5.01 4.53
CA MET A 521 14.03 -4.97 3.36
C MET A 521 13.78 -3.73 2.51
N ILE A 522 12.52 -3.43 2.17
CA ILE A 522 12.16 -2.25 1.37
C ILE A 522 12.55 -0.98 2.12
N HIS A 523 12.25 -0.88 3.42
CA HIS A 523 12.64 0.24 4.27
C HIS A 523 14.15 0.54 4.20
N LEU A 524 14.99 -0.50 4.20
CA LEU A 524 16.44 -0.33 4.02
C LEU A 524 16.78 0.26 2.66
N LEU A 525 16.24 -0.32 1.59
CA LEU A 525 16.56 0.07 0.23
C LEU A 525 15.99 1.44 -0.16
N SER A 526 14.77 1.76 0.30
CA SER A 526 14.07 3.01 0.00
C SER A 526 14.55 4.18 0.84
N GLY A 527 15.03 3.93 2.06
CA GLY A 527 15.60 4.94 2.95
C GLY A 527 16.95 5.51 2.46
N THR A 528 17.60 4.87 1.48
CA THR A 528 18.83 5.38 0.86
C THR A 528 18.71 5.39 -0.67
N ARG A 529 18.46 6.57 -1.25
CA ARG A 529 18.13 6.70 -2.68
C ARG A 529 19.38 6.96 -3.54
N ILE A 530 19.60 6.09 -4.52
CA ILE A 530 20.48 6.39 -5.65
C ILE A 530 19.66 7.23 -6.65
N THR A 531 20.18 8.40 -7.01
CA THR A 531 19.58 9.27 -8.05
C THR A 531 20.28 9.15 -9.40
N GLU A 532 21.45 8.51 -9.39
CA GLU A 532 22.24 8.21 -10.59
C GLU A 532 22.99 6.91 -10.36
N ASN A 533 22.61 5.88 -11.11
CA ASN A 533 23.30 4.60 -11.17
C ASN A 533 24.58 4.74 -11.97
N LEU A 534 25.69 4.25 -11.44
CA LEU A 534 27.02 4.42 -12.03
C LEU A 534 27.56 3.09 -12.60
N PRO A 535 28.34 3.13 -13.70
CA PRO A 535 28.95 1.92 -14.26
C PRO A 535 29.88 1.25 -13.24
N MET A 536 29.84 -0.08 -13.20
CA MET A 536 30.68 -0.88 -12.32
C MET A 536 31.55 -1.84 -13.13
N THR A 537 32.82 -1.97 -12.72
CA THR A 537 33.73 -3.01 -13.21
C THR A 537 33.97 -4.03 -12.11
N ILE A 538 33.64 -5.29 -12.39
CA ILE A 538 33.90 -6.42 -11.49
C ILE A 538 35.21 -7.07 -11.94
N THR A 539 36.23 -7.08 -11.08
CA THR A 539 37.58 -7.60 -11.41
C THR A 539 37.86 -8.98 -10.83
N ASP A 540 37.21 -9.34 -9.73
CA ASP A 540 37.21 -10.68 -9.15
C ASP A 540 35.79 -11.00 -8.63
N GLY A 541 35.40 -12.27 -8.75
CA GLY A 541 34.02 -12.72 -8.51
C GLY A 541 33.06 -12.42 -9.67
N GLY A 542 31.79 -12.21 -9.33
CA GLY A 542 30.68 -11.99 -10.25
C GLY A 542 29.33 -12.03 -9.54
N PHE A 543 28.24 -11.93 -10.30
CA PHE A 543 26.91 -12.11 -9.74
C PHE A 543 26.65 -13.57 -9.37
N GLY A 544 25.95 -13.78 -8.26
CA GLY A 544 25.69 -15.11 -7.68
C GLY A 544 26.91 -15.69 -6.96
N PRO A 545 26.97 -15.66 -5.61
CA PRO A 545 25.89 -15.39 -4.65
C PRO A 545 25.70 -13.91 -4.27
N ALA A 546 26.53 -12.99 -4.77
CA ALA A 546 26.43 -11.56 -4.50
C ALA A 546 25.70 -10.83 -5.63
N TYR A 547 24.85 -9.86 -5.28
CA TYR A 547 24.11 -9.00 -6.20
C TYR A 547 24.19 -7.57 -5.70
N PHE A 548 24.39 -6.60 -6.59
CA PHE A 548 24.62 -5.22 -6.16
C PHE A 548 24.37 -4.21 -7.27
N VAL A 549 24.00 -3.01 -6.85
CA VAL A 549 24.04 -1.78 -7.65
C VAL A 549 24.77 -0.69 -6.87
N ALA A 550 25.35 0.26 -7.58
CA ALA A 550 26.04 1.37 -6.96
C ALA A 550 25.85 2.65 -7.77
N GLY A 551 25.90 3.76 -7.07
CA GLY A 551 25.61 5.06 -7.65
C GLY A 551 25.86 6.18 -6.67
N ARG A 552 25.22 7.32 -6.94
CA ARG A 552 25.26 8.49 -6.06
C ARG A 552 23.88 9.07 -5.82
N SER A 553 23.74 9.74 -4.68
CA SER A 553 22.61 10.60 -4.39
C SER A 553 22.96 12.05 -4.70
N ASN A 554 22.18 12.67 -5.58
CA ASN A 554 22.31 14.07 -5.93
C ASN A 554 21.75 14.99 -4.84
N ASP A 555 20.88 14.45 -3.99
CA ASP A 555 20.22 15.17 -2.90
C ASP A 555 21.14 15.28 -1.69
N THR A 556 21.86 14.19 -1.33
CA THR A 556 22.77 14.17 -0.19
C THR A 556 24.25 14.34 -0.56
N GLY A 557 24.60 14.07 -1.83
CA GLY A 557 25.98 14.00 -2.30
C GLY A 557 26.71 12.69 -1.93
N SER A 558 25.99 11.71 -1.39
CA SER A 558 26.57 10.42 -0.97
C SER A 558 26.93 9.51 -2.16
N HIS A 559 27.95 8.67 -1.98
CA HIS A 559 28.19 7.48 -2.80
C HIS A 559 27.55 6.28 -2.10
N ILE A 560 26.80 5.48 -2.85
CA ILE A 560 25.93 4.43 -2.29
C ILE A 560 26.15 3.14 -3.06
N ALA A 561 26.29 2.02 -2.35
CA ALA A 561 26.14 0.69 -2.90
C ALA A 561 25.04 -0.06 -2.14
N LYS A 562 24.12 -0.69 -2.86
CA LYS A 562 23.09 -1.56 -2.32
C LYS A 562 23.41 -2.99 -2.72
N LEU A 563 23.40 -3.92 -1.76
CA LEU A 563 23.89 -5.27 -1.95
C LEU A 563 22.91 -6.30 -1.38
N ALA A 564 22.89 -7.49 -1.99
CA ALA A 564 22.22 -8.66 -1.47
C ALA A 564 23.13 -9.89 -1.62
N VAL A 565 23.18 -10.74 -0.59
CA VAL A 565 23.89 -12.03 -0.61
C VAL A 565 22.87 -13.14 -0.50
N TYR A 566 22.85 -14.07 -1.45
CA TYR A 566 21.84 -15.11 -1.54
C TYR A 566 22.45 -16.46 -1.87
N ASN A 567 22.02 -17.50 -1.16
CA ASN A 567 22.48 -18.89 -1.35
C ASN A 567 24.02 -19.08 -1.22
N ALA A 568 24.66 -18.26 -0.38
CA ALA A 568 26.06 -18.44 0.02
C ALA A 568 26.18 -19.46 1.17
N THR A 569 27.31 -20.18 1.25
CA THR A 569 27.58 -21.14 2.33
C THR A 569 28.52 -20.60 3.41
N SER A 570 29.06 -19.41 3.21
CA SER A 570 29.90 -18.66 4.14
C SER A 570 29.73 -17.16 3.88
N GLU A 571 30.31 -16.34 4.76
CA GLU A 571 30.43 -14.89 4.50
C GLU A 571 31.08 -14.63 3.14
N ILE A 572 30.59 -13.60 2.45
CA ILE A 572 31.10 -13.14 1.16
C ILE A 572 31.95 -11.88 1.39
N PRO A 573 33.26 -11.93 1.12
CA PRO A 573 34.10 -10.74 1.19
C PRO A 573 33.83 -9.82 -0.01
N PHE A 574 33.76 -8.52 0.27
CA PHE A 574 33.64 -7.44 -0.69
C PHE A 574 34.85 -6.52 -0.58
N GLU A 575 35.34 -6.07 -1.74
CA GLU A 575 36.32 -5.00 -1.87
C GLU A 575 35.73 -3.97 -2.85
N LEU A 576 35.12 -2.92 -2.30
CA LEU A 576 34.35 -1.95 -3.08
C LEU A 576 35.04 -0.60 -3.10
N ASN A 577 35.33 -0.09 -4.29
CA ASN A 577 35.93 1.22 -4.49
C ASN A 577 35.02 2.10 -5.36
N PHE A 578 34.92 3.38 -5.01
CA PHE A 578 34.29 4.40 -5.85
C PHE A 578 35.37 5.35 -6.38
N ASP A 579 35.35 5.64 -7.68
CA ASP A 579 36.20 6.66 -8.25
C ASP A 579 36.05 7.99 -7.50
N GLY A 580 37.19 8.53 -7.05
CA GLY A 580 37.24 9.79 -6.32
C GLY A 580 36.97 9.65 -4.82
N ILE A 581 36.83 8.45 -4.28
CA ILE A 581 37.06 8.16 -2.86
C ILE A 581 38.55 7.86 -2.64
N SER A 582 39.07 8.23 -1.48
CA SER A 582 40.50 8.10 -1.15
C SER A 582 40.70 7.42 0.21
N SER A 583 41.95 7.09 0.51
CA SER A 583 42.34 6.48 1.78
C SER A 583 41.83 7.26 3.00
N GLY A 584 41.37 6.53 4.01
CA GLY A 584 40.85 7.11 5.25
C GLY A 584 39.42 7.65 5.16
N ALA A 585 38.78 7.59 3.98
CA ALA A 585 37.34 7.82 3.86
C ALA A 585 36.54 6.86 4.75
N THR A 586 35.39 7.30 5.26
CA THR A 586 34.55 6.47 6.14
C THR A 586 33.16 6.25 5.55
N ALA A 587 32.70 5.00 5.55
CA ALA A 587 31.37 4.61 5.13
C ALA A 587 30.57 4.07 6.31
N ASN A 588 29.24 4.24 6.26
CA ASN A 588 28.32 3.47 7.08
C ASN A 588 27.87 2.25 6.28
N LEU A 589 28.11 1.05 6.80
CA LEU A 589 27.53 -0.19 6.29
C LEU A 589 26.36 -0.57 7.20
N THR A 590 25.15 -0.49 6.68
CA THR A 590 23.97 -1.04 7.33
C THR A 590 23.59 -2.33 6.63
N TYR A 591 23.40 -3.42 7.36
CA TYR A 591 22.90 -4.66 6.78
C TYR A 591 21.90 -5.36 7.69
N LEU A 592 20.95 -6.02 7.05
CA LEU A 592 19.89 -6.79 7.68
C LEU A 592 20.17 -8.29 7.54
N THR A 593 19.84 -9.04 8.58
CA THR A 593 19.91 -10.51 8.60
C THR A 593 18.75 -11.08 9.40
N ALA A 594 18.30 -12.27 9.04
CA ALA A 594 17.42 -13.09 9.86
C ALA A 594 17.67 -14.57 9.54
N PRO A 595 17.17 -15.50 10.38
CA PRO A 595 17.13 -16.90 10.00
C PRO A 595 16.35 -17.08 8.69
N MET A 596 16.90 -17.87 7.76
CA MET A 596 16.42 -18.01 6.37
C MET A 596 14.89 -18.21 6.23
N ASN A 597 14.28 -19.00 7.11
CA ASN A 597 12.86 -19.35 7.07
C ASN A 597 12.01 -18.57 8.08
N ALA A 598 12.53 -17.48 8.67
CA ALA A 598 11.83 -16.73 9.70
C ALA A 598 10.98 -15.61 9.09
N SER A 599 9.80 -15.42 9.67
CA SER A 599 8.91 -14.29 9.45
C SER A 599 8.81 -13.48 10.75
N ASN A 600 8.37 -12.23 10.64
CA ASN A 600 8.19 -11.37 11.80
C ASN A 600 6.99 -11.85 12.65
N PRO A 601 7.09 -11.87 13.99
CA PRO A 601 5.97 -12.16 14.87
C PRO A 601 5.05 -10.93 14.96
N ILE A 602 3.79 -11.16 15.37
CA ILE A 602 2.80 -10.09 15.56
C ILE A 602 3.38 -8.99 16.48
N GLY A 603 3.39 -7.75 16.00
CA GLY A 603 3.90 -6.55 16.68
C GLY A 603 5.42 -6.52 16.88
N GLY A 604 6.18 -7.40 16.23
CA GLY A 604 7.62 -7.51 16.44
C GLY A 604 8.42 -7.78 15.16
N SER A 605 9.74 -7.95 15.31
CA SER A 605 10.66 -8.21 14.20
C SER A 605 11.72 -9.23 14.59
N VAL A 606 11.98 -10.20 13.71
CA VAL A 606 13.13 -11.14 13.80
C VAL A 606 14.33 -10.63 13.01
N VAL A 607 14.17 -9.55 12.24
CA VAL A 607 15.22 -8.99 11.42
C VAL A 607 16.20 -8.24 12.32
N GLU A 608 17.45 -8.70 12.32
CA GLU A 608 18.54 -8.04 13.02
C GLU A 608 19.18 -7.00 12.10
N LYS A 609 19.27 -5.76 12.60
CA LYS A 609 19.97 -4.66 11.96
C LYS A 609 21.36 -4.52 12.55
N HIS A 610 22.36 -4.48 11.66
CA HIS A 610 23.76 -4.26 11.99
C HIS A 610 24.22 -2.96 11.33
N VAL A 611 25.00 -2.16 12.05
CA VAL A 611 25.55 -0.89 11.56
C VAL A 611 27.03 -0.82 11.91
N ASP A 612 27.86 -0.82 10.88
CA ASP A 612 29.31 -0.72 10.99
C ASP A 612 29.82 0.57 10.36
N SER A 613 30.91 1.12 10.93
CA SER A 613 31.69 2.17 10.28
C SER A 613 32.94 1.55 9.68
N ILE A 614 33.09 1.65 8.36
CA ILE A 614 34.21 1.07 7.61
C ILE A 614 35.11 2.21 7.14
N THR A 615 36.42 2.03 7.26
CA THR A 615 37.41 2.97 6.73
C THR A 615 38.03 2.41 5.46
N ALA A 616 38.14 3.24 4.43
CA ALA A 616 38.79 2.90 3.17
C ALA A 616 40.31 2.68 3.37
N GLY A 617 40.83 1.64 2.71
CA GLY A 617 42.25 1.31 2.70
C GLY A 617 43.12 2.30 1.91
N ASP A 618 44.41 2.01 1.78
CA ASP A 618 45.39 2.88 1.09
C ASP A 618 45.03 3.14 -0.39
N ASP A 619 44.28 2.23 -1.01
CA ASP A 619 43.80 2.29 -2.38
C ASP A 619 42.40 2.91 -2.53
N GLY A 620 41.78 3.35 -1.43
CA GLY A 620 40.43 3.91 -1.40
C GLY A 620 39.31 2.86 -1.36
N ALA A 621 39.65 1.57 -1.31
CA ALA A 621 38.64 0.50 -1.26
C ALA A 621 38.12 0.26 0.16
N PHE A 622 36.82 0.01 0.28
CA PHE A 622 36.18 -0.49 1.49
C PHE A 622 36.17 -2.02 1.47
N SER A 623 36.83 -2.63 2.45
CA SER A 623 36.80 -4.08 2.65
C SER A 623 35.84 -4.47 3.77
N PHE A 624 34.89 -5.34 3.47
CA PHE A 624 33.93 -5.86 4.44
C PHE A 624 33.44 -7.26 4.05
N GLN A 625 32.65 -7.88 4.91
CA GLN A 625 32.05 -9.18 4.64
C GLN A 625 30.56 -9.11 4.94
N LEU A 626 29.76 -9.78 4.10
CA LEU A 626 28.33 -9.92 4.33
C LEU A 626 27.98 -11.40 4.55
N PRO A 627 27.15 -11.72 5.55
CA PRO A 627 26.74 -13.09 5.82
C PRO A 627 25.81 -13.62 4.73
N PRO A 628 25.63 -14.96 4.62
CA PRO A 628 24.59 -15.53 3.77
C PRO A 628 23.21 -14.97 4.10
N TYR A 629 22.40 -14.70 3.07
CA TYR A 629 21.06 -14.11 3.22
C TYR A 629 21.11 -12.79 3.97
N SER A 630 21.74 -11.79 3.37
CA SER A 630 21.79 -10.42 3.90
C SER A 630 21.42 -9.41 2.83
N VAL A 631 20.77 -8.32 3.24
CA VAL A 631 20.56 -7.12 2.40
C VAL A 631 21.30 -5.96 3.05
N ALA A 632 22.04 -5.19 2.28
CA ALA A 632 22.95 -4.18 2.80
C ALA A 632 22.95 -2.88 1.99
N VAL A 633 23.28 -1.79 2.67
CA VAL A 633 23.57 -0.48 2.11
C VAL A 633 24.90 0.00 2.67
N LEU A 634 25.84 0.28 1.79
CA LEU A 634 27.08 1.00 2.09
C LEU A 634 26.91 2.44 1.63
N GLU A 635 26.96 3.40 2.54
CA GLU A 635 26.87 4.83 2.24
C GLU A 635 28.13 5.58 2.67
N VAL A 636 28.78 6.25 1.72
CA VAL A 636 29.83 7.24 1.96
C VAL A 636 29.22 8.63 1.82
N GLY A 637 28.95 9.29 2.94
CA GLY A 637 28.43 10.66 2.94
C GLY A 637 29.37 11.64 2.23
N ALA A 638 28.83 12.72 1.66
CA ALA A 638 29.58 13.69 0.86
C ALA A 638 30.86 14.23 1.54
N ASN A 639 30.80 14.47 2.85
CA ASN A 639 31.92 14.98 3.64
C ASN A 639 32.92 13.91 4.10
N ASN A 640 32.66 12.63 3.82
CA ASN A 640 33.44 11.50 4.31
C ASN A 640 34.29 10.84 3.23
N ALA A 641 34.44 11.48 2.06
CA ALA A 641 35.20 10.97 0.91
C ALA A 641 36.74 11.01 1.06
N GLY A 642 37.26 11.45 2.22
CA GLY A 642 38.69 11.67 2.46
C GLY A 642 39.24 12.90 1.72
N GLU A 643 40.46 12.80 1.18
CA GLU A 643 41.04 13.76 0.22
C GLU A 643 40.48 13.61 -1.22
N GLY A 644 39.44 12.79 -1.36
CA GLY A 644 38.75 12.48 -2.60
C GLY A 644 38.04 13.68 -3.22
N LYS A 645 37.57 13.51 -4.46
CA LYS A 645 36.84 14.57 -5.16
C LYS A 645 35.40 14.61 -4.65
N ASP A 646 35.00 15.75 -4.10
CA ASP A 646 33.60 15.99 -3.76
C ASP A 646 32.76 16.16 -5.04
N TYR A 647 31.83 15.23 -5.26
CA TYR A 647 30.87 15.25 -6.39
C TYR A 647 29.51 15.84 -6.00
N SER A 648 29.38 16.42 -4.80
CA SER A 648 28.15 17.06 -4.33
C SER A 648 27.73 18.26 -5.20
N GLY A 649 28.65 18.92 -5.91
CA GLY A 649 28.33 20.04 -6.81
C GLY A 649 27.81 19.61 -8.18
N GLN A 650 26.72 20.22 -8.67
CA GLN A 650 26.19 19.94 -10.02
C GLN A 650 27.22 20.15 -11.15
N GLY A 651 28.08 21.17 -11.05
CA GLY A 651 29.11 21.45 -12.04
C GLY A 651 30.29 20.47 -12.07
N SER A 652 30.43 19.63 -11.05
CA SER A 652 31.42 18.55 -10.97
C SER A 652 30.91 17.20 -11.48
N ARG A 653 29.61 17.10 -11.80
CA ARG A 653 28.94 15.88 -12.26
C ARG A 653 28.96 15.81 -13.79
N HIS A 654 30.00 15.18 -14.34
CA HIS A 654 30.08 14.91 -15.78
C HIS A 654 29.25 13.67 -16.13
N GLY A 655 28.38 13.76 -17.14
CA GLY A 655 27.61 12.62 -17.67
C GLY A 655 26.15 12.50 -17.20
N TRP A 656 25.72 13.23 -16.16
CA TRP A 656 24.32 13.21 -15.73
C TRP A 656 23.40 13.86 -16.79
N GLN A 657 22.48 13.07 -17.36
CA GLN A 657 21.56 13.53 -18.40
C GLN A 657 20.20 14.03 -17.88
N GLY A 658 20.04 14.14 -16.56
CA GLY A 658 18.73 14.38 -15.96
C GLY A 658 17.91 13.09 -15.87
N CYS A 659 16.97 13.04 -14.92
CA CYS A 659 15.95 11.99 -14.95
C CYS A 659 15.14 12.15 -16.24
N ARG A 660 14.79 11.03 -16.89
CA ARG A 660 13.70 11.07 -17.86
C ARG A 660 12.48 11.63 -17.14
N SER A 661 11.84 12.63 -17.72
CA SER A 661 10.59 13.16 -17.15
C SER A 661 9.53 12.08 -17.30
N PHE A 662 9.21 11.42 -16.19
CA PHE A 662 8.03 10.58 -16.05
C PHE A 662 6.91 11.47 -15.48
N GLY A 663 5.74 11.43 -16.08
CA GLY A 663 4.60 12.28 -15.73
C GLY A 663 4.78 13.76 -16.06
N LYS A 664 3.83 14.58 -15.59
CA LYS A 664 3.93 16.05 -15.62
C LYS A 664 5.20 16.42 -14.88
N GLY A 665 6.10 17.18 -15.52
CA GLY A 665 7.42 17.58 -15.02
C GLY A 665 7.45 18.46 -13.77
N GLY A 666 6.57 18.23 -12.80
CA GLY A 666 6.71 18.69 -11.45
C GLY A 666 8.03 18.18 -10.91
N SER A 667 8.88 19.12 -10.49
CA SER A 667 9.90 18.77 -9.51
C SER A 667 9.16 18.08 -8.38
N HIS A 668 9.40 16.79 -8.13
CA HIS A 668 9.07 16.19 -6.85
C HIS A 668 9.73 17.11 -5.80
N LYS A 669 8.92 18.01 -5.24
CA LYS A 669 9.25 18.79 -4.04
C LYS A 669 8.84 17.98 -2.81
N GLY A 670 8.67 16.66 -2.96
CA GLY A 670 8.88 15.74 -1.86
C GLY A 670 10.21 16.14 -1.27
N SER A 671 10.20 16.58 -0.01
CA SER A 671 11.43 16.97 0.64
C SER A 671 12.26 15.71 0.83
N TRP A 672 13.05 15.33 -0.16
CA TRP A 672 14.18 14.43 0.06
C TRP A 672 15.05 14.99 1.20
N GLY A 673 14.99 16.30 1.46
CA GLY A 673 15.55 16.97 2.64
C GLY A 673 14.97 16.58 4.00
N LYS A 674 13.84 15.85 4.10
CA LYS A 674 13.38 15.22 5.37
C LYS A 674 13.92 13.81 5.58
N HIS A 675 14.25 13.09 4.49
CA HIS A 675 14.58 11.67 4.52
C HIS A 675 16.05 11.38 4.17
N GLY A 676 16.81 12.38 3.71
CA GLY A 676 18.25 12.32 3.41
C GLY A 676 19.17 12.40 4.64
N HIS A 677 18.63 12.27 5.85
CA HIS A 677 19.43 11.99 7.04
C HIS A 677 19.55 10.47 7.14
N GLY A 678 20.62 9.92 6.56
CA GLY A 678 20.84 8.47 6.50
C GLY A 678 20.54 7.81 7.84
N TRP A 679 19.61 6.85 7.84
CA TRP A 679 19.27 5.89 8.89
C TRP A 679 19.84 6.18 10.31
N SER A 680 19.55 7.36 10.86
CA SER A 680 19.88 7.71 12.23
C SER A 680 18.62 7.55 13.06
N ALA A 681 18.40 6.33 13.55
CA ALA A 681 17.58 6.08 14.73
C ALA A 681 18.42 6.35 15.98
#